data_AF-A0A1V2PYG9-F1
#
_entry.id   AF-A0A1V2PYG9-F1
#
_cell.length_a   1.000
_cell.length_b   1.000
_cell.length_c   1.000
_cell.angle_alpha   90.00
_cell.angle_beta   90.00
_cell.angle_gamma   90.00
#
_symmetry.space_group_name_H-M   'P 1'
#
loop_
_entity.id
_entity.type
_entity.pdbx_description
1 polymer ?
#
loop_
_entity_poly.entity_id
_entity_poly.type
_entity_poly.pdbx_seq_one_letter_code
_entity_poly.pdbx_strand_id
1 'polypeptide(L)'
;MSAPDALAAAAPPLPITGVVASDDDGNVAANTLDGNLGTRWSAEGDGVWIRYDLGSSKTVGSVSVAWHQGNTRRQTFDVQLSDDGSSWRTVIARKVSSGGTVQPEAYDFSDSSARYVRVVGYGNTYNDWTSIAEATVNGADGGGGGGGTCAYPADVLDLTNWYIGLPIGEDESPTNVEQPELDTYEIDPWFTTTPDCDAVQFRAGVDGVTTSGSSYPRSELREMNGTSKASWSSTSGTHTMVVEQAITALPEDKPHVVAGQIHDASDDVSVFRLEGGNLYITNGDTSHHKLVTSNYVLGTKFQAKFVISGGQIKAYYNGVLQTTISKSFSGGYFKAGAYTQANCTNSSPCSGGNYGEVKIYGLSVTHDNGDPGTGDPGSDRTINVADSAQLQSALGNAQAGDRIVLVNGNYTIGRMTGKNGTAAKPITVAAANRGQAVITDGQLEVASSSYVTFEGLKWTNSDTLKITSSNNVRLTRNHFRLTEESSLKWVIIQGANSHHNRIDHNLFEEKHQLGNFITIDGSATQQSQHDLIDHNHFRNIGPRAQNEMEAIRVGWSGISQSSGFTTVESNLFENCDGDPEIISVKSNDNTVRYNTFRTSKGTLSHRHGNRGAFYGNFFLGGGKAGTGGIRIYGQDHKIYNNYFEGLTGTGYDAALQIDGGDVDTSGALSAHWRVYRATVVNNTFVGNASNIEIGANYTLAPVDSIIADNVVVGSQGKLFNELKAPVNATYTGNIAWPTGSATVGVAKPSAAVRAVDPLLVRDGALHRIGAGSPAIDTATGGYAFVIDDMDGQARAGGVDAGADERSSAPVARGALGATDVGPNST
;
A
#
# COMPACT_ATOMS: atom_id res chain seq x y z
N MET A 1 -27.86 33.95 24.61
CA MET A 1 -26.48 34.30 25.00
C MET A 1 -25.91 33.07 25.66
N SER A 2 -25.06 32.36 24.94
CA SER A 2 -24.35 31.17 25.39
C SER A 2 -22.87 31.51 25.30
N ALA A 3 -22.12 31.20 26.37
CA ALA A 3 -20.71 31.54 26.54
C ALA A 3 -19.80 30.92 25.45
N PRO A 4 -18.62 31.51 25.17
CA PRO A 4 -17.65 30.91 24.26
C PRO A 4 -16.92 29.75 24.94
N ASP A 5 -16.78 28.64 24.22
CA ASP A 5 -15.92 27.51 24.62
C ASP A 5 -14.47 27.97 24.75
N ALA A 6 -13.82 27.54 25.84
CA ALA A 6 -12.43 27.84 26.17
C ALA A 6 -11.47 27.11 25.23
N LEU A 7 -10.43 27.80 24.75
CA LEU A 7 -9.29 27.19 24.07
C LEU A 7 -8.57 26.22 25.01
N ALA A 8 -8.30 24.99 24.55
CA ALA A 8 -7.43 24.03 25.22
C ALA A 8 -5.99 24.60 25.34
N ALA A 9 -5.36 24.44 26.50
CA ALA A 9 -4.01 24.93 26.77
C ALA A 9 -2.95 23.94 26.25
N ALA A 10 -1.86 24.43 25.65
CA ALA A 10 -0.73 23.59 25.23
C ALA A 10 0.04 23.00 26.43
N ALA A 11 0.54 21.75 26.32
CA ALA A 11 1.37 21.09 27.33
C ALA A 11 2.58 21.93 27.77
N PRO A 12 2.99 21.84 29.04
CA PRO A 12 4.21 22.50 29.52
C PRO A 12 5.48 21.79 29.00
N PRO A 13 6.52 22.54 28.57
CA PRO A 13 7.82 21.96 28.21
C PRO A 13 8.53 21.37 29.43
N LEU A 14 9.17 20.22 29.26
CA LEU A 14 9.96 19.55 30.30
C LEU A 14 11.42 20.04 30.24
N PRO A 15 12.07 20.27 31.40
CA PRO A 15 13.46 20.69 31.41
C PRO A 15 14.37 19.53 30.98
N ILE A 16 15.22 19.80 30.00
CA ILE A 16 16.26 18.91 29.50
C ILE A 16 17.57 19.24 30.23
N THR A 17 18.18 18.22 30.84
CA THR A 17 19.39 18.33 31.66
C THR A 17 20.67 17.94 30.92
N GLY A 18 20.53 17.25 29.79
CA GLY A 18 21.65 16.89 28.91
C GLY A 18 21.16 16.52 27.52
N VAL A 19 22.02 16.74 26.52
CA VAL A 19 21.78 16.35 25.13
C VAL A 19 23.05 15.75 24.55
N VAL A 20 22.94 14.62 23.85
CA VAL A 20 24.03 13.96 23.14
C VAL A 20 23.51 13.40 21.82
N ALA A 21 24.38 13.31 20.82
CA ALA A 21 24.03 12.76 19.51
C ALA A 21 24.99 11.64 19.11
N SER A 22 24.61 10.89 18.08
CA SER A 22 25.43 9.83 17.49
C SER A 22 26.69 10.37 16.80
N ASP A 23 26.59 11.54 16.18
CA ASP A 23 27.63 12.20 15.41
C ASP A 23 27.30 13.70 15.22
N ASP A 24 28.23 14.50 14.70
CA ASP A 24 27.98 15.88 14.22
C ASP A 24 28.99 16.39 13.17
N ASP A 25 28.59 17.33 12.32
CA ASP A 25 29.45 18.02 11.33
C ASP A 25 30.15 19.29 11.88
N GLY A 26 30.27 19.40 13.20
CA GLY A 26 30.61 20.65 13.90
C GLY A 26 29.39 21.49 14.28
N ASN A 27 28.19 21.15 13.78
CA ASN A 27 26.91 21.64 14.29
C ASN A 27 26.43 20.67 15.39
N VAL A 28 26.83 20.96 16.62
CA VAL A 28 26.74 20.04 17.78
C VAL A 28 25.32 19.93 18.36
N ALA A 29 25.08 18.86 19.14
CA ALA A 29 23.80 18.57 19.77
C ALA A 29 23.25 19.70 20.67
N ALA A 30 24.13 20.49 21.31
CA ALA A 30 23.73 21.62 22.17
C ALA A 30 22.98 22.74 21.43
N ASN A 31 23.16 22.83 20.11
CA ASN A 31 22.52 23.85 19.28
C ASN A 31 21.01 23.62 19.12
N THR A 32 20.44 22.49 19.57
CA THR A 32 19.00 22.25 19.49
C THR A 32 18.21 22.79 20.68
N LEU A 33 18.91 23.41 21.65
CA LEU A 33 18.37 23.90 22.92
C LEU A 33 18.77 25.36 23.20
N ASP A 34 19.29 26.09 22.21
CA ASP A 34 19.82 27.44 22.38
C ASP A 34 18.80 28.54 22.05
N GLY A 35 17.63 28.15 21.54
CA GLY A 35 16.54 29.04 21.17
C GLY A 35 16.78 29.79 19.85
N ASN A 36 17.75 29.38 19.03
CA ASN A 36 18.13 30.05 17.80
C ASN A 36 17.93 29.14 16.57
N LEU A 37 16.87 29.38 15.81
CA LEU A 37 16.58 28.64 14.56
C LEU A 37 17.66 28.78 13.45
N GLY A 38 18.66 29.66 13.65
CA GLY A 38 19.81 29.82 12.76
C GLY A 38 20.97 28.86 13.03
N THR A 39 21.04 28.27 14.23
CA THR A 39 21.95 27.17 14.58
C THR A 39 21.22 25.83 14.42
N ARG A 40 21.96 24.72 14.45
CA ARG A 40 21.39 23.37 14.32
C ARG A 40 22.30 22.32 14.93
N TRP A 41 21.75 21.14 15.20
CA TRP A 41 22.52 19.90 15.17
C TRP A 41 22.46 19.29 13.76
N SER A 42 23.51 18.63 13.29
CA SER A 42 23.48 17.91 12.01
C SER A 42 24.39 16.69 11.96
N ALA A 43 23.85 15.57 11.53
CA ALA A 43 24.58 14.33 11.26
C ALA A 43 24.09 13.68 9.97
N GLU A 44 24.97 12.97 9.26
CA GLU A 44 24.67 12.28 8.00
C GLU A 44 24.60 10.77 8.21
N GLY A 45 23.56 10.14 7.67
CA GLY A 45 23.44 8.68 7.64
C GLY A 45 22.07 8.18 8.07
N ASP A 46 21.80 6.92 7.70
CA ASP A 46 20.59 6.19 8.07
C ASP A 46 20.67 5.77 9.54
N GLY A 47 19.79 6.35 10.38
CA GLY A 47 19.70 6.02 11.80
C GLY A 47 20.57 6.88 12.70
N VAL A 48 21.07 8.02 12.22
CA VAL A 48 21.70 9.03 13.10
C VAL A 48 20.69 9.54 14.11
N TRP A 49 21.13 9.83 15.33
CA TRP A 49 20.19 10.14 16.40
C TRP A 49 20.69 11.25 17.31
N ILE A 50 19.74 11.98 17.88
CA ILE A 50 19.96 12.92 18.98
C ILE A 50 19.09 12.50 20.17
N ARG A 51 19.67 12.51 21.37
CA ARG A 51 19.07 12.05 22.62
C ARG A 51 19.08 13.17 23.65
N TYR A 52 17.92 13.40 24.25
CA TYR A 52 17.67 14.35 25.33
C TYR A 52 17.48 13.59 26.65
N ASP A 53 18.18 14.00 27.72
CA ASP A 53 18.05 13.48 29.09
C ASP A 53 17.26 14.46 29.95
N LEU A 54 16.11 14.02 30.47
CA LEU A 54 15.22 14.81 31.33
C LEU A 54 15.67 14.86 32.80
N GLY A 55 16.78 14.18 33.14
CA GLY A 55 17.41 14.12 34.47
C GLY A 55 16.77 13.08 35.41
N SER A 56 15.49 12.79 35.20
CA SER A 56 14.71 11.74 35.87
C SER A 56 13.63 11.25 34.92
N SER A 57 12.98 10.11 35.22
CA SER A 57 11.80 9.69 34.46
C SER A 57 10.66 10.71 34.65
N LYS A 58 10.01 11.10 33.55
CA LYS A 58 8.89 12.05 33.48
C LYS A 58 7.87 11.55 32.47
N THR A 59 6.61 11.94 32.61
CA THR A 59 5.59 11.71 31.58
C THR A 59 5.84 12.64 30.41
N VAL A 60 6.09 12.07 29.23
CA VAL A 60 6.30 12.78 27.96
C VAL A 60 5.10 12.52 27.05
N GLY A 61 4.49 13.58 26.54
CA GLY A 61 3.36 13.48 25.60
C GLY A 61 3.73 13.80 24.17
N SER A 62 4.63 14.76 23.95
CA SER A 62 5.02 15.14 22.60
C SER A 62 6.46 15.61 22.51
N VAL A 63 6.97 15.62 21.28
CA VAL A 63 8.19 16.37 20.93
C VAL A 63 7.85 17.44 19.91
N SER A 64 8.35 18.65 20.12
CA SER A 64 8.31 19.71 19.12
C SER A 64 9.68 19.81 18.47
N VAL A 65 9.76 19.70 17.14
CA VAL A 65 11.03 19.75 16.40
C VAL A 65 10.95 20.81 15.31
N ALA A 66 11.86 21.77 15.35
CA ALA A 66 12.12 22.67 14.24
C ALA A 66 13.21 22.09 13.37
N TRP A 67 12.87 21.75 12.13
CA TRP A 67 13.81 21.16 11.20
C TRP A 67 14.60 22.26 10.47
N HIS A 68 15.92 22.11 10.36
CA HIS A 68 16.73 23.04 9.57
C HIS A 68 16.29 22.96 8.10
N GLN A 69 15.95 24.12 7.51
CA GLN A 69 15.35 24.20 6.17
C GLN A 69 14.03 23.40 6.05
N GLY A 70 13.29 23.23 7.15
CA GLY A 70 12.04 22.46 7.22
C GLY A 70 10.89 22.96 6.35
N ASN A 71 11.02 24.14 5.74
CA ASN A 71 10.09 24.67 4.72
C ASN A 71 10.49 24.34 3.27
N THR A 72 11.62 23.66 3.08
CA THR A 72 12.13 23.24 1.77
C THR A 72 12.61 21.78 1.76
N ARG A 73 12.83 21.19 2.94
CA ARG A 73 13.21 19.78 3.14
C ARG A 73 12.21 19.11 4.08
N ARG A 74 11.79 17.89 3.75
CA ARG A 74 11.07 17.01 4.67
C ARG A 74 12.01 15.98 5.27
N GLN A 75 11.97 15.81 6.58
CA GLN A 75 12.83 14.92 7.36
C GLN A 75 12.06 13.63 7.66
N THR A 76 12.68 12.48 7.45
CA THR A 76 12.12 11.18 7.87
C THR A 76 12.74 10.79 9.20
N PHE A 77 11.92 10.49 10.21
CA PHE A 77 12.42 10.24 11.56
C PHE A 77 11.52 9.32 12.39
N ASP A 78 12.11 8.72 13.41
CA ASP A 78 11.42 8.07 14.53
C ASP A 78 11.55 8.94 15.79
N VAL A 79 10.58 8.81 16.70
CA VAL A 79 10.72 9.24 18.10
C VAL A 79 10.72 8.00 18.97
N GLN A 80 11.72 7.93 19.84
CA GLN A 80 11.93 6.80 20.73
C GLN A 80 12.10 7.28 22.16
N LEU A 81 11.68 6.45 23.09
CA LEU A 81 11.71 6.74 24.51
C LEU A 81 12.46 5.63 25.26
N SER A 82 13.12 5.99 26.37
CA SER A 82 13.91 5.05 27.18
C SER A 82 14.00 5.52 28.64
N ASP A 83 14.05 4.57 29.58
CA ASP A 83 14.31 4.87 30.99
C ASP A 83 15.81 4.73 31.36
N ASP A 84 16.54 3.89 30.63
CA ASP A 84 17.93 3.49 30.94
C ASP A 84 18.96 4.10 29.94
N GLY A 85 18.51 4.59 28.80
CA GLY A 85 19.33 5.15 27.73
C GLY A 85 19.96 4.10 26.80
N SER A 86 19.63 2.82 26.98
CA SER A 86 20.11 1.67 26.19
C SER A 86 19.00 0.87 25.52
N SER A 87 17.87 0.71 26.20
CA SER A 87 16.67 0.01 25.72
C SER A 87 15.67 1.04 25.22
N TRP A 88 15.27 0.94 23.96
CA TRP A 88 14.48 1.96 23.29
C TRP A 88 13.17 1.38 22.78
N ARG A 89 12.07 2.08 23.04
CA ARG A 89 10.78 1.84 22.39
C ARG A 89 10.50 2.95 21.39
N THR A 90 9.99 2.61 20.22
CA THR A 90 9.54 3.60 19.23
C THR A 90 8.10 4.00 19.52
N VAL A 91 7.85 5.30 19.70
CA VAL A 91 6.50 5.87 19.89
C VAL A 91 5.99 6.60 18.66
N ILE A 92 6.89 6.99 17.75
CA ILE A 92 6.57 7.47 16.41
C ILE A 92 7.52 6.76 15.46
N ALA A 93 6.99 6.03 14.47
CA ALA A 93 7.78 5.29 13.49
C ALA A 93 7.67 5.93 12.09
N ARG A 94 8.81 6.15 11.45
CA ARG A 94 9.02 6.63 10.06
C ARG A 94 8.14 7.81 9.68
N LYS A 95 7.97 8.76 10.60
CA LYS A 95 7.21 9.99 10.36
C LYS A 95 8.00 10.90 9.40
N VAL A 96 7.27 11.62 8.57
CA VAL A 96 7.83 12.63 7.67
C VAL A 96 7.37 14.00 8.15
N SER A 97 8.31 14.93 8.35
CA SER A 97 7.98 16.32 8.72
C SER A 97 7.22 17.05 7.61
N SER A 98 6.50 18.13 7.94
CA SER A 98 5.58 18.78 7.01
C SER A 98 6.26 19.29 5.72
N GLY A 99 7.51 19.73 5.82
CA GLY A 99 8.19 20.41 4.71
C GLY A 99 7.68 21.83 4.47
N GLY A 100 6.78 22.34 5.32
CA GLY A 100 6.10 23.62 5.14
C GLY A 100 6.56 24.74 6.07
N THR A 101 7.42 24.46 7.05
CA THR A 101 7.79 25.44 8.08
C THR A 101 9.20 25.24 8.63
N VAL A 102 9.85 26.34 9.02
CA VAL A 102 11.09 26.32 9.83
C VAL A 102 10.81 26.47 11.32
N GLN A 103 9.54 26.70 11.69
CA GLN A 103 9.11 26.75 13.08
C GLN A 103 8.96 25.33 13.65
N PRO A 104 9.00 25.16 14.99
CA PRO A 104 8.77 23.86 15.60
C PRO A 104 7.43 23.26 15.19
N GLU A 105 7.46 22.00 14.74
CA GLU A 105 6.29 21.17 14.52
C GLU A 105 6.12 20.24 15.72
N ALA A 106 4.91 20.15 16.28
CA ALA A 106 4.62 19.23 17.38
C ALA A 106 4.26 17.84 16.84
N TYR A 107 4.88 16.81 17.41
CA TYR A 107 4.63 15.41 17.14
C TYR A 107 4.16 14.75 18.44
N ASP A 108 2.86 14.56 18.50
CA ASP A 108 2.15 14.02 19.66
C ASP A 108 2.12 12.49 19.64
N PHE A 109 2.18 11.87 20.82
CA PHE A 109 2.13 10.43 21.02
C PHE A 109 1.55 10.12 22.41
N SER A 110 1.17 8.86 22.65
CA SER A 110 0.60 8.46 23.94
C SER A 110 1.54 8.80 25.10
N ASP A 111 1.02 9.59 26.04
CA ASP A 111 1.70 10.02 27.27
C ASP A 111 2.44 8.86 27.93
N SER A 112 3.76 8.90 27.92
CA SER A 112 4.60 7.78 28.34
C SER A 112 5.71 8.23 29.27
N SER A 113 5.95 7.46 30.33
CA SER A 113 7.08 7.72 31.24
C SER A 113 8.41 7.43 30.53
N ALA A 114 9.34 8.38 30.55
CA ALA A 114 10.68 8.19 30.05
C ALA A 114 11.64 9.14 30.75
N ARG A 115 12.91 8.73 30.90
CA ARG A 115 14.00 9.66 31.24
C ARG A 115 14.65 10.23 29.99
N TYR A 116 14.79 9.41 28.95
CA TYR A 116 15.46 9.76 27.72
C TYR A 116 14.48 9.76 26.54
N VAL A 117 14.60 10.78 25.71
CA VAL A 117 13.87 10.90 24.44
C VAL A 117 14.90 10.96 23.32
N ARG A 118 14.71 10.19 22.26
CA ARG A 118 15.61 10.11 21.11
C ARG A 118 14.83 10.37 19.83
N VAL A 119 15.33 11.29 19.02
CA VAL A 119 14.89 11.47 17.63
C VAL A 119 15.92 10.77 16.75
N VAL A 120 15.48 9.78 15.99
CA VAL A 120 16.33 9.03 15.06
C VAL A 120 15.97 9.50 13.66
N GLY A 121 16.92 10.07 12.95
CA GLY A 121 16.70 10.57 11.60
C GLY A 121 17.22 9.61 10.53
N TYR A 122 16.54 9.64 9.40
CA TYR A 122 16.76 8.79 8.23
C TYR A 122 17.02 9.63 6.98
N GLY A 123 17.59 10.83 7.18
CA GLY A 123 17.79 11.81 6.13
C GLY A 123 16.54 12.63 5.79
N ASN A 124 16.70 13.45 4.75
CA ASN A 124 15.68 14.34 4.26
C ASN A 124 15.50 14.23 2.74
N THR A 125 14.51 14.91 2.19
CA THR A 125 14.19 14.90 0.75
C THR A 125 15.32 15.35 -0.18
N TYR A 126 16.40 15.92 0.33
CA TYR A 126 17.54 16.41 -0.44
C TYR A 126 18.79 15.51 -0.29
N ASN A 127 19.03 14.96 0.89
CA ASN A 127 20.22 14.15 1.21
C ASN A 127 20.05 13.41 2.54
N ASP A 128 21.04 12.59 2.92
CA ASP A 128 20.99 11.71 4.08
C ASP A 128 21.24 12.42 5.43
N TRP A 129 21.21 13.76 5.43
CA TRP A 129 21.43 14.57 6.64
C TRP A 129 20.17 14.70 7.47
N THR A 130 20.28 14.44 8.76
CA THR A 130 19.28 14.84 9.75
C THR A 130 19.75 16.13 10.39
N SER A 131 18.96 17.20 10.26
CA SER A 131 19.34 18.52 10.74
C SER A 131 18.19 19.12 11.55
N ILE A 132 18.40 19.25 12.87
CA ILE A 132 17.42 19.80 13.81
C ILE A 132 17.91 21.17 14.24
N ALA A 133 17.12 22.21 13.99
CA ALA A 133 17.40 23.57 14.43
C ALA A 133 17.11 23.73 15.92
N GLU A 134 15.93 23.33 16.37
CA GLU A 134 15.52 23.38 17.77
C GLU A 134 14.63 22.18 18.12
N ALA A 135 14.65 21.73 19.36
CA ALA A 135 13.76 20.70 19.85
C ALA A 135 13.28 20.98 21.28
N THR A 136 12.03 20.60 21.56
CA THR A 136 11.45 20.65 22.90
C THR A 136 10.78 19.33 23.19
N VAL A 137 10.95 18.83 24.42
CA VAL A 137 10.22 17.67 24.93
C VAL A 137 9.12 18.19 25.84
N ASN A 138 7.87 17.85 25.57
CA ASN A 138 6.72 18.37 26.32
C ASN A 138 6.12 17.29 27.22
N GLY A 139 5.59 17.73 28.36
CA GLY A 139 4.86 16.86 29.28
C GLY A 139 3.47 16.53 28.76
N ALA A 140 2.70 15.80 29.56
CA ALA A 140 1.29 15.54 29.28
C ALA A 140 0.51 16.85 29.09
N ASP A 141 -0.24 16.98 27.98
CA ASP A 141 -1.13 18.12 27.72
C ASP A 141 -2.54 17.92 28.27
N GLY A 142 -2.84 16.76 28.85
CA GLY A 142 -4.17 16.46 29.38
C GLY A 142 -5.25 16.40 28.28
N GLY A 143 -4.86 16.46 27.02
CA GLY A 143 -5.67 16.24 25.84
C GLY A 143 -5.13 15.04 25.11
N GLY A 144 -5.26 13.85 25.73
CA GLY A 144 -4.72 12.59 25.20
C GLY A 144 -5.05 12.40 23.72
N GLY A 145 -4.10 12.75 22.86
CA GLY A 145 -4.13 12.60 21.42
C GLY A 145 -3.37 11.34 21.03
N GLY A 146 -4.09 10.31 20.59
CA GLY A 146 -3.46 9.09 20.10
C GLY A 146 -4.23 7.79 20.33
N GLY A 147 -5.44 7.84 20.91
CA GLY A 147 -6.39 6.75 20.73
C GLY A 147 -6.90 6.76 19.28
N GLY A 148 -6.23 6.02 18.40
CA GLY A 148 -7.03 5.20 17.50
C GLY A 148 -7.95 4.39 18.41
N THR A 149 -9.26 4.41 18.18
CA THR A 149 -10.11 3.40 18.79
C THR A 149 -9.59 2.05 18.29
N CYS A 150 -8.81 1.33 19.09
CA CYS A 150 -8.65 -0.10 18.88
C CYS A 150 -10.00 -0.68 19.29
N ALA A 151 -10.80 -1.06 18.30
CA ALA A 151 -12.09 -1.68 18.55
C ALA A 151 -11.89 -3.15 18.94
N TYR A 152 -10.78 -3.76 18.50
CA TYR A 152 -10.53 -5.18 18.66
C TYR A 152 -9.07 -5.48 19.03
N PRO A 153 -8.80 -6.58 19.74
CA PRO A 153 -7.46 -7.09 19.98
C PRO A 153 -6.55 -7.22 18.74
N ALA A 154 -7.12 -7.47 17.56
CA ALA A 154 -6.40 -7.53 16.28
C ALA A 154 -5.84 -6.17 15.83
N ASP A 155 -6.35 -5.06 16.36
CA ASP A 155 -5.79 -3.72 16.13
C ASP A 155 -4.49 -3.48 16.90
N VAL A 156 -4.23 -4.28 17.95
CA VAL A 156 -3.07 -4.16 18.85
C VAL A 156 -2.02 -5.24 18.55
N LEU A 157 -2.44 -6.47 18.22
CA LEU A 157 -1.56 -7.59 17.90
C LEU A 157 -1.87 -8.14 16.49
N ASP A 158 -0.84 -8.58 15.76
CA ASP A 158 -1.05 -9.33 14.52
C ASP A 158 -1.57 -10.75 14.82
N LEU A 159 -2.89 -10.93 14.63
CA LEU A 159 -3.60 -12.18 14.90
C LEU A 159 -3.88 -13.01 13.64
N THR A 160 -3.29 -12.65 12.49
CA THR A 160 -3.56 -13.29 11.18
C THR A 160 -3.38 -14.81 11.22
N ASN A 161 -2.36 -15.29 11.94
CA ASN A 161 -2.01 -16.71 12.06
C ASN A 161 -2.27 -17.24 13.48
N TRP A 162 -3.42 -16.90 14.07
CA TRP A 162 -3.82 -17.40 15.38
C TRP A 162 -5.31 -17.76 15.40
N TYR A 163 -5.69 -18.66 16.31
CA TYR A 163 -7.04 -18.65 16.88
C TYR A 163 -6.95 -18.40 18.38
N ILE A 164 -8.01 -17.87 18.99
CA ILE A 164 -8.12 -17.71 20.45
C ILE A 164 -9.01 -18.80 21.03
N GLY A 165 -8.52 -19.53 22.03
CA GLY A 165 -9.34 -20.42 22.85
C GLY A 165 -9.72 -19.73 24.15
N LEU A 166 -11.02 -19.74 24.49
CA LEU A 166 -11.60 -18.99 25.61
C LEU A 166 -12.08 -19.92 26.75
N PRO A 167 -12.12 -19.44 28.00
CA PRO A 167 -12.51 -20.24 29.18
C PRO A 167 -14.03 -20.37 29.34
N ILE A 168 -14.77 -20.30 28.23
CA ILE A 168 -16.23 -20.39 28.15
C ILE A 168 -16.60 -21.48 27.13
N GLY A 169 -17.86 -21.94 27.16
CA GLY A 169 -18.34 -22.99 26.27
C GLY A 169 -19.03 -24.12 27.02
N GLU A 170 -19.05 -25.29 26.42
CA GLU A 170 -19.54 -26.53 27.04
C GLU A 170 -18.40 -27.25 27.76
N ASP A 171 -18.73 -28.11 28.73
CA ASP A 171 -17.74 -28.88 29.48
C ASP A 171 -16.78 -29.64 28.54
N GLU A 172 -15.48 -29.56 28.84
CA GLU A 172 -14.36 -30.04 28.00
C GLU A 172 -14.25 -29.47 26.57
N SER A 173 -15.11 -28.52 26.18
CA SER A 173 -15.21 -27.95 24.82
C SER A 173 -15.21 -26.42 24.85
N PRO A 174 -14.03 -25.79 25.04
CA PRO A 174 -13.92 -24.34 25.09
C PRO A 174 -14.25 -23.72 23.73
N THR A 175 -14.81 -22.52 23.75
CA THR A 175 -15.06 -21.72 22.54
C THR A 175 -13.72 -21.34 21.91
N ASN A 176 -13.54 -21.71 20.64
CA ASN A 176 -12.44 -21.22 19.82
C ASN A 176 -12.99 -20.23 18.80
N VAL A 177 -12.33 -19.08 18.66
CA VAL A 177 -12.64 -18.10 17.62
C VAL A 177 -11.48 -18.09 16.63
N GLU A 178 -11.77 -18.49 15.40
CA GLU A 178 -10.82 -18.58 14.29
C GLU A 178 -11.06 -17.44 13.29
N GLN A 179 -10.14 -17.28 12.33
CA GLN A 179 -10.34 -16.31 11.25
C GLN A 179 -11.49 -16.70 10.30
N PRO A 180 -12.23 -15.74 9.74
CA PRO A 180 -12.06 -14.28 9.83
C PRO A 180 -12.75 -13.61 11.04
N GLU A 181 -13.43 -14.37 11.90
CA GLU A 181 -14.18 -13.79 13.03
C GLU A 181 -13.24 -13.11 14.03
N LEU A 182 -12.07 -13.70 14.26
CA LEU A 182 -11.06 -13.20 15.20
C LEU A 182 -10.62 -11.75 14.91
N ASP A 183 -10.56 -11.33 13.64
CA ASP A 183 -10.18 -9.97 13.24
C ASP A 183 -11.06 -8.88 13.86
N THR A 184 -12.29 -9.22 14.25
CA THR A 184 -13.26 -8.29 14.83
C THR A 184 -13.88 -8.82 16.13
N TYR A 185 -13.16 -9.71 16.82
CA TYR A 185 -13.67 -10.35 18.02
C TYR A 185 -13.04 -9.80 19.29
N GLU A 186 -13.89 -9.41 20.24
CA GLU A 186 -13.50 -9.13 21.62
C GLU A 186 -14.56 -9.64 22.59
N ILE A 187 -14.14 -9.98 23.81
CA ILE A 187 -15.03 -10.34 24.90
C ILE A 187 -14.38 -10.04 26.26
N ASP A 188 -14.90 -9.04 26.96
CA ASP A 188 -14.51 -8.74 28.34
C ASP A 188 -15.06 -9.81 29.31
N PRO A 189 -14.27 -10.29 30.30
CA PRO A 189 -12.87 -9.92 30.57
C PRO A 189 -11.83 -10.86 29.94
N TRP A 190 -12.25 -11.84 29.16
CA TRP A 190 -11.41 -12.97 28.73
C TRP A 190 -10.39 -12.59 27.66
N PHE A 191 -10.77 -11.72 26.73
CA PHE A 191 -9.97 -11.32 25.57
C PHE A 191 -10.42 -9.94 25.08
N THR A 192 -9.75 -8.88 25.52
CA THR A 192 -10.12 -7.49 25.21
C THR A 192 -8.89 -6.59 25.21
N THR A 193 -8.97 -5.43 24.56
CA THR A 193 -7.90 -4.44 24.57
C THR A 193 -7.84 -3.72 25.91
N THR A 194 -6.64 -3.26 26.29
CA THR A 194 -6.53 -2.34 27.41
C THR A 194 -7.10 -0.97 27.03
N PRO A 195 -7.63 -0.17 27.98
CA PRO A 195 -8.25 1.12 27.67
C PRO A 195 -7.34 2.14 26.94
N ASP A 196 -6.03 1.95 27.05
CA ASP A 196 -4.98 2.75 26.40
C ASP A 196 -4.50 2.17 25.06
N CYS A 197 -5.10 1.08 24.58
CA CYS A 197 -4.71 0.36 23.36
C CYS A 197 -3.25 -0.09 23.32
N ASP A 198 -2.60 -0.27 24.49
CA ASP A 198 -1.19 -0.64 24.57
C ASP A 198 -0.97 -2.17 24.62
N ALA A 199 -2.00 -2.92 24.98
CA ALA A 199 -1.96 -4.37 25.11
C ALA A 199 -3.32 -5.04 24.87
N VAL A 200 -3.25 -6.36 24.72
CA VAL A 200 -4.41 -7.25 24.80
C VAL A 200 -4.37 -8.00 26.12
N GLN A 201 -5.49 -7.97 26.84
CA GLN A 201 -5.72 -8.71 28.07
C GLN A 201 -6.21 -10.12 27.76
N PHE A 202 -5.58 -11.12 28.39
CA PHE A 202 -5.99 -12.51 28.42
C PHE A 202 -6.30 -12.89 29.87
N ARG A 203 -7.54 -13.30 30.16
CA ARG A 203 -7.96 -13.71 31.51
C ARG A 203 -8.64 -15.08 31.48
N ALA A 204 -8.34 -15.91 32.47
CA ALA A 204 -9.08 -17.15 32.71
C ALA A 204 -9.33 -17.37 34.20
N GLY A 205 -10.62 -17.44 34.58
CA GLY A 205 -11.06 -17.75 35.94
C GLY A 205 -10.92 -19.22 36.27
N VAL A 206 -10.75 -19.55 37.56
CA VAL A 206 -10.60 -20.95 38.05
C VAL A 206 -11.86 -21.81 37.85
N ASP A 207 -13.01 -21.19 37.57
CA ASP A 207 -14.28 -21.82 37.22
C ASP A 207 -14.49 -21.96 35.71
N GLY A 208 -13.52 -21.55 34.90
CA GLY A 208 -13.59 -21.59 33.45
C GLY A 208 -13.64 -23.01 32.87
N VAL A 209 -14.21 -23.12 31.67
CA VAL A 209 -14.22 -24.35 30.87
C VAL A 209 -12.80 -24.76 30.51
N THR A 210 -12.52 -26.06 30.57
CA THR A 210 -11.23 -26.64 30.19
C THR A 210 -11.32 -27.31 28.83
N THR A 211 -10.17 -27.48 28.16
CA THR A 211 -10.08 -28.34 26.97
C THR A 211 -10.04 -29.80 27.42
N SER A 212 -10.70 -30.70 26.70
CA SER A 212 -10.59 -32.15 26.94
C SER A 212 -9.13 -32.58 27.08
N GLY A 213 -8.83 -33.34 28.14
CA GLY A 213 -7.47 -33.74 28.51
C GLY A 213 -6.68 -32.72 29.36
N SER A 214 -7.22 -31.54 29.65
CA SER A 214 -6.61 -30.55 30.54
C SER A 214 -7.48 -30.28 31.76
N SER A 215 -6.83 -30.14 32.92
CA SER A 215 -7.52 -29.81 34.18
C SER A 215 -7.72 -28.31 34.40
N TYR A 216 -7.22 -27.44 33.52
CA TYR A 216 -7.08 -26.02 33.81
C TYR A 216 -7.65 -25.13 32.69
N PRO A 217 -8.32 -24.02 33.04
CA PRO A 217 -8.90 -23.09 32.08
C PRO A 217 -7.86 -22.16 31.47
N ARG A 218 -8.15 -21.63 30.28
CA ARG A 218 -7.25 -20.76 29.52
C ARG A 218 -8.00 -19.72 28.69
N SER A 219 -7.39 -18.54 28.54
CA SER A 219 -7.64 -17.61 27.44
C SER A 219 -6.31 -17.46 26.71
N GLU A 220 -6.14 -18.19 25.61
CA GLU A 220 -4.82 -18.37 25.03
C GLU A 220 -4.86 -18.54 23.50
N LEU A 221 -4.02 -17.78 22.82
CA LEU A 221 -3.80 -17.90 21.38
C LEU A 221 -3.08 -19.20 21.07
N ARG A 222 -3.49 -19.85 19.99
CA ARG A 222 -2.81 -21.01 19.42
C ARG A 222 -2.43 -20.72 17.98
N GLU A 223 -1.16 -20.93 17.68
CA GLU A 223 -0.57 -20.60 16.37
C GLU A 223 -1.21 -21.38 15.20
N MET A 224 -1.50 -20.69 14.12
CA MET A 224 -2.05 -21.23 12.89
C MET A 224 -1.03 -21.07 11.76
N ASN A 225 -1.27 -21.78 10.66
CA ASN A 225 -0.62 -21.59 9.38
C ASN A 225 -1.73 -21.37 8.35
N GLY A 226 -2.13 -20.11 8.17
CA GLY A 226 -3.39 -19.76 7.51
C GLY A 226 -4.57 -20.40 8.24
N THR A 227 -5.33 -21.24 7.53
CA THR A 227 -6.52 -21.92 8.09
C THR A 227 -6.21 -23.26 8.77
N SER A 228 -4.96 -23.73 8.75
CA SER A 228 -4.56 -25.00 9.35
C SER A 228 -3.82 -24.79 10.67
N LYS A 229 -3.92 -25.73 11.61
CA LYS A 229 -3.12 -25.68 12.85
C LYS A 229 -1.63 -25.80 12.51
N ALA A 230 -0.80 -24.90 13.06
CA ALA A 230 0.64 -24.97 12.85
C ALA A 230 1.21 -26.28 13.40
N SER A 231 2.16 -26.88 12.70
CA SER A 231 2.79 -28.12 13.13
C SER A 231 4.18 -28.19 12.53
N TRP A 232 5.19 -27.86 13.33
CA TRP A 232 6.58 -27.75 12.88
C TRP A 232 7.53 -28.67 13.65
N SER A 233 8.72 -28.93 13.12
CA SER A 233 9.68 -29.86 13.71
C SER A 233 10.82 -29.12 14.39
N SER A 234 11.16 -29.47 15.62
CA SER A 234 12.32 -28.83 16.27
C SER A 234 13.66 -29.17 15.62
N THR A 235 13.72 -30.22 14.80
CA THR A 235 14.94 -30.62 14.08
C THR A 235 15.03 -30.08 12.65
N SER A 236 13.99 -29.38 12.17
CA SER A 236 13.97 -28.82 10.81
C SER A 236 13.66 -27.34 10.88
N GLY A 237 14.52 -26.52 10.27
CA GLY A 237 14.38 -25.08 10.38
C GLY A 237 14.69 -24.49 11.76
N THR A 238 14.39 -23.21 11.88
CA THR A 238 14.50 -22.39 13.07
C THR A 238 13.16 -21.72 13.31
N HIS A 239 12.51 -22.01 14.43
CA HIS A 239 11.20 -21.45 14.78
C HIS A 239 11.38 -20.52 15.96
N THR A 240 10.97 -19.26 15.83
CA THR A 240 11.15 -18.25 16.86
C THR A 240 9.81 -17.65 17.23
N MET A 241 9.53 -17.55 18.53
CA MET A 241 8.46 -16.71 19.07
C MET A 241 9.10 -15.66 19.96
N VAL A 242 8.68 -14.40 19.81
CA VAL A 242 8.98 -13.29 20.72
C VAL A 242 7.67 -12.72 21.23
N VAL A 243 7.49 -12.70 22.55
CA VAL A 243 6.32 -12.13 23.21
C VAL A 243 6.75 -11.13 24.27
N GLU A 244 6.23 -9.91 24.18
CA GLU A 244 6.35 -8.85 25.18
C GLU A 244 5.10 -8.85 26.05
N GLN A 245 5.24 -9.15 27.33
CA GLN A 245 4.09 -9.47 28.19
C GLN A 245 4.30 -9.10 29.65
N ALA A 246 3.21 -9.03 30.40
CA ALA A 246 3.20 -8.94 31.85
C ALA A 246 2.14 -9.90 32.43
N ILE A 247 2.49 -10.63 33.49
CA ILE A 247 1.52 -11.40 34.27
C ILE A 247 0.99 -10.46 35.35
N THR A 248 -0.30 -10.14 35.29
CA THR A 248 -0.93 -9.07 36.09
C THR A 248 -1.78 -9.59 37.23
N ALA A 249 -2.20 -10.87 37.19
CA ALA A 249 -2.91 -11.52 38.28
C ALA A 249 -2.57 -13.00 38.38
N LEU A 250 -2.66 -13.54 39.59
CA LEU A 250 -2.52 -14.95 39.91
C LEU A 250 -3.75 -15.40 40.71
N PRO A 251 -4.20 -16.65 40.52
CA PRO A 251 -5.33 -17.18 41.27
C PRO A 251 -4.98 -17.42 42.75
N GLU A 252 -5.99 -17.41 43.62
CA GLU A 252 -5.88 -17.63 45.07
C GLU A 252 -5.49 -19.08 45.39
N ASP A 253 -4.88 -19.34 46.55
CA ASP A 253 -4.39 -20.65 47.06
C ASP A 253 -3.33 -21.39 46.20
N LYS A 254 -3.39 -21.27 44.86
CA LYS A 254 -2.48 -21.89 43.90
C LYS A 254 -2.04 -20.86 42.86
N PRO A 255 -1.20 -19.88 43.24
CA PRO A 255 -0.91 -18.67 42.46
C PRO A 255 0.00 -18.92 41.26
N HIS A 256 -0.50 -19.71 40.30
CA HIS A 256 0.27 -20.27 39.20
C HIS A 256 -0.36 -19.87 37.86
N VAL A 257 0.43 -19.27 36.96
CA VAL A 257 0.00 -18.91 35.60
C VAL A 257 1.12 -19.21 34.61
N VAL A 258 0.75 -19.71 33.44
CA VAL A 258 1.63 -19.86 32.28
C VAL A 258 1.28 -18.78 31.25
N ALA A 259 2.32 -18.11 30.71
CA ALA A 259 2.17 -16.90 29.88
C ALA A 259 2.70 -17.04 28.44
N GLY A 260 3.47 -18.08 28.14
CA GLY A 260 3.96 -18.34 26.78
C GLY A 260 4.57 -19.73 26.68
N GLN A 261 4.25 -20.45 25.61
CA GLN A 261 4.45 -21.90 25.55
C GLN A 261 4.93 -22.37 24.18
N ILE A 262 5.70 -23.45 24.19
CA ILE A 262 5.86 -24.38 23.07
C ILE A 262 5.12 -25.66 23.44
N HIS A 263 4.30 -26.17 22.54
CA HIS A 263 3.56 -27.41 22.70
C HIS A 263 3.87 -28.35 21.54
N ASP A 264 3.72 -29.65 21.75
CA ASP A 264 3.69 -30.64 20.67
C ASP A 264 2.30 -31.31 20.56
N ALA A 265 2.17 -32.30 19.68
CA ALA A 265 0.91 -33.00 19.42
C ALA A 265 0.36 -33.78 20.64
N SER A 266 1.18 -34.00 21.67
CA SER A 266 0.88 -34.81 22.84
C SER A 266 0.96 -34.04 24.16
N ASP A 267 1.86 -33.07 24.31
CA ASP A 267 2.07 -32.38 25.59
C ASP A 267 2.82 -31.03 25.46
N ASP A 268 2.88 -30.25 26.56
CA ASP A 268 3.72 -29.05 26.61
C ASP A 268 5.21 -29.39 26.60
N VAL A 269 5.97 -28.61 25.84
CA VAL A 269 7.41 -28.87 25.64
C VAL A 269 8.25 -27.98 26.56
N SER A 270 7.94 -26.68 26.59
CA SER A 270 8.58 -25.72 27.48
C SER A 270 7.73 -24.46 27.58
N VAL A 271 7.61 -23.92 28.79
CA VAL A 271 6.75 -22.76 29.07
C VAL A 271 7.42 -21.75 29.98
N PHE A 272 7.01 -20.49 29.90
CA PHE A 272 7.23 -19.49 30.95
C PHE A 272 6.10 -19.57 31.98
N ARG A 273 6.45 -19.94 33.21
CA ARG A 273 5.51 -20.24 34.31
C ARG A 273 5.84 -19.43 35.54
N LEU A 274 4.87 -18.66 36.04
CA LEU A 274 4.99 -17.94 37.30
C LEU A 274 4.30 -18.74 38.41
N GLU A 275 4.99 -18.95 39.53
CA GLU A 275 4.44 -19.53 40.76
C GLU A 275 4.72 -18.59 41.93
N GLY A 276 3.68 -17.86 42.38
CA GLY A 276 3.84 -16.75 43.32
C GLY A 276 4.77 -15.68 42.76
N GLY A 277 5.94 -15.48 43.37
CA GLY A 277 6.97 -14.54 42.90
C GLY A 277 8.06 -15.17 42.02
N ASN A 278 8.01 -16.48 41.76
CA ASN A 278 9.08 -17.19 41.06
C ASN A 278 8.70 -17.48 39.60
N LEU A 279 9.42 -16.88 38.66
CA LEU A 279 9.28 -17.13 37.23
C LEU A 279 10.25 -18.22 36.78
N TYR A 280 9.73 -19.28 36.18
CA TYR A 280 10.47 -20.44 35.70
C TYR A 280 10.32 -20.62 34.19
N ILE A 281 11.31 -21.27 33.58
CA ILE A 281 11.20 -21.96 32.28
C ILE A 281 11.17 -23.47 32.56
N THR A 282 10.20 -24.19 31.99
CA THR A 282 10.03 -25.64 32.16
C THR A 282 10.80 -26.45 31.10
N ASN A 283 10.94 -27.75 31.33
CA ASN A 283 11.42 -28.73 30.35
C ASN A 283 10.52 -29.98 30.43
N GLY A 284 9.49 -30.03 29.58
CA GLY A 284 8.33 -30.92 29.75
C GLY A 284 7.77 -30.83 31.17
N ASP A 285 7.50 -31.99 31.77
CA ASP A 285 6.98 -32.14 33.14
C ASP A 285 7.87 -31.54 34.25
N THR A 286 9.12 -31.16 33.95
CA THR A 286 10.02 -30.55 34.94
C THR A 286 9.68 -29.07 35.11
N SER A 287 8.70 -28.77 35.97
CA SER A 287 8.15 -27.42 36.18
C SER A 287 9.17 -26.38 36.71
N HIS A 288 10.25 -26.81 37.35
CA HIS A 288 11.28 -25.94 37.93
C HIS A 288 12.66 -26.09 37.25
N HIS A 289 12.71 -26.37 35.94
CA HIS A 289 13.96 -26.59 35.20
C HIS A 289 14.93 -25.40 35.27
N LYS A 290 14.45 -24.18 35.02
CA LYS A 290 15.27 -22.96 35.13
C LYS A 290 14.52 -21.83 35.81
N LEU A 291 14.96 -21.45 37.01
CA LEU A 291 14.53 -20.20 37.66
C LEU A 291 15.10 -19.01 36.88
N VAL A 292 14.22 -18.14 36.40
CA VAL A 292 14.54 -16.89 35.69
C VAL A 292 14.67 -15.75 36.69
N THR A 293 13.70 -15.62 37.60
CA THR A 293 13.72 -14.66 38.71
C THR A 293 12.87 -15.18 39.86
N SER A 294 13.27 -14.89 41.12
CA SER A 294 12.54 -15.27 42.33
C SER A 294 11.73 -14.12 42.94
N ASN A 295 11.72 -12.96 42.30
CA ASN A 295 11.08 -11.75 42.79
C ASN A 295 10.29 -11.03 41.70
N TYR A 296 9.58 -11.79 40.86
CA TYR A 296 8.67 -11.22 39.88
C TYR A 296 7.57 -10.44 40.59
N VAL A 297 7.39 -9.18 40.18
CA VAL A 297 6.32 -8.32 40.65
C VAL A 297 5.23 -8.31 39.57
N LEU A 298 3.99 -8.61 39.94
CA LEU A 298 2.86 -8.60 39.00
C LEU A 298 2.78 -7.27 38.24
N GLY A 299 2.52 -7.35 36.93
CA GLY A 299 2.52 -6.21 36.02
C GLY A 299 3.89 -5.82 35.47
N THR A 300 4.99 -6.45 35.91
CA THR A 300 6.31 -6.20 35.34
C THR A 300 6.36 -6.69 33.89
N LYS A 301 6.48 -5.76 32.93
CA LYS A 301 6.67 -6.10 31.50
C LYS A 301 8.01 -6.82 31.32
N PHE A 302 8.01 -7.90 30.55
CA PHE A 302 9.21 -8.62 30.14
C PHE A 302 9.04 -9.23 28.75
N GLN A 303 10.16 -9.45 28.06
CA GLN A 303 10.21 -10.19 26.82
C GLN A 303 10.56 -11.65 27.10
N ALA A 304 9.67 -12.57 26.73
CA ALA A 304 9.99 -13.98 26.58
C ALA A 304 10.28 -14.27 25.10
N LYS A 305 11.35 -15.03 24.84
CA LYS A 305 11.68 -15.48 23.48
C LYS A 305 12.09 -16.94 23.47
N PHE A 306 11.53 -17.70 22.54
CA PHE A 306 11.96 -19.06 22.23
C PHE A 306 12.58 -19.09 20.83
N VAL A 307 13.69 -19.82 20.66
CA VAL A 307 14.30 -20.13 19.35
C VAL A 307 14.53 -21.63 19.29
N ILE A 308 13.84 -22.32 18.39
CA ILE A 308 13.87 -23.76 18.26
C ILE A 308 14.56 -24.12 16.96
N SER A 309 15.66 -24.87 17.00
CA SER A 309 16.39 -25.29 15.81
C SER A 309 17.28 -26.49 16.12
N GLY A 310 17.47 -27.41 15.16
CA GLY A 310 18.44 -28.51 15.30
C GLY A 310 18.20 -29.43 16.49
N GLY A 311 16.95 -29.61 16.90
CA GLY A 311 16.55 -30.41 18.07
C GLY A 311 16.80 -29.71 19.40
N GLN A 312 16.98 -28.39 19.40
CA GLN A 312 17.21 -27.59 20.60
C GLN A 312 16.20 -26.46 20.72
N ILE A 313 15.81 -26.14 21.94
CA ILE A 313 15.02 -24.97 22.31
C ILE A 313 15.91 -24.04 23.12
N LYS A 314 16.13 -22.81 22.65
CA LYS A 314 16.80 -21.75 23.39
C LYS A 314 15.75 -20.78 23.93
N ALA A 315 15.70 -20.58 25.23
CA ALA A 315 14.75 -19.69 25.89
C ALA A 315 15.47 -18.47 26.47
N TYR A 316 14.97 -17.27 26.15
CA TYR A 316 15.54 -15.98 26.52
C TYR A 316 14.55 -15.17 27.36
N TYR A 317 15.09 -14.41 28.30
CA TYR A 317 14.34 -13.44 29.12
C TYR A 317 15.02 -12.07 28.97
N ASN A 318 14.28 -11.08 28.48
CA ASN A 318 14.78 -9.72 28.18
C ASN A 318 16.08 -9.74 27.34
N GLY A 319 16.08 -10.55 26.27
CA GLY A 319 17.23 -10.72 25.37
C GLY A 319 18.36 -11.60 25.90
N VAL A 320 18.34 -12.00 27.18
CA VAL A 320 19.39 -12.84 27.79
C VAL A 320 19.00 -14.32 27.72
N LEU A 321 19.87 -15.14 27.12
CA LEU A 321 19.69 -16.61 27.07
C LEU A 321 19.69 -17.19 28.48
N GLN A 322 18.60 -17.85 28.87
CA GLN A 322 18.43 -18.46 30.18
C GLN A 322 18.79 -19.95 30.19
N THR A 323 18.40 -20.69 29.16
CA THR A 323 18.66 -22.12 29.03
C THR A 323 18.58 -22.58 27.57
N THR A 324 19.27 -23.68 27.27
CA THR A 324 19.11 -24.47 26.03
C THR A 324 18.63 -25.87 26.43
N ILE A 325 17.53 -26.34 25.84
CA ILE A 325 16.91 -27.64 26.10
C ILE A 325 17.05 -28.49 24.85
N SER A 326 17.65 -29.68 24.95
CA SER A 326 17.71 -30.64 23.85
C SER A 326 16.43 -31.46 23.79
N LYS A 327 15.58 -31.22 22.80
CA LYS A 327 14.30 -31.91 22.62
C LYS A 327 13.91 -31.96 21.14
N SER A 328 13.78 -33.17 20.60
CA SER A 328 13.30 -33.42 19.24
C SER A 328 11.80 -33.76 19.24
N PHE A 329 11.02 -33.11 18.39
CA PHE A 329 9.59 -33.32 18.18
C PHE A 329 9.19 -32.83 16.79
N SER A 330 8.08 -33.33 16.24
CA SER A 330 7.65 -33.07 14.85
C SER A 330 6.25 -32.46 14.72
N GLY A 331 5.60 -32.12 15.84
CA GLY A 331 4.25 -31.54 15.89
C GLY A 331 4.20 -30.24 16.69
N GLY A 332 5.29 -29.48 16.65
CA GLY A 332 5.55 -28.30 17.45
C GLY A 332 4.69 -27.11 17.10
N TYR A 333 4.38 -26.30 18.10
CA TYR A 333 3.70 -25.04 17.93
C TYR A 333 3.78 -24.06 19.10
N PHE A 334 3.51 -22.79 18.83
CA PHE A 334 3.47 -21.73 19.84
C PHE A 334 2.07 -21.46 20.41
N LYS A 335 2.06 -21.03 21.67
CA LYS A 335 0.88 -20.49 22.36
C LYS A 335 1.25 -19.27 23.21
N ALA A 336 0.35 -18.30 23.29
CA ALA A 336 0.55 -17.07 24.06
C ALA A 336 -0.77 -16.57 24.66
N GLY A 337 -0.77 -16.19 25.93
CA GLY A 337 -1.97 -15.76 26.67
C GLY A 337 -1.93 -16.23 28.12
N ALA A 338 -3.10 -16.37 28.75
CA ALA A 338 -3.22 -16.78 30.14
C ALA A 338 -3.70 -18.24 30.26
N TYR A 339 -2.83 -19.12 30.75
CA TYR A 339 -3.20 -20.48 31.16
C TYR A 339 -3.13 -20.58 32.69
N THR A 340 -4.31 -20.46 33.32
CA THR A 340 -4.48 -20.39 34.78
C THR A 340 -4.32 -21.78 35.38
N GLN A 341 -3.19 -22.05 36.03
CA GLN A 341 -2.83 -23.39 36.55
C GLN A 341 -3.57 -23.75 37.86
N ALA A 342 -4.80 -23.28 38.01
CA ALA A 342 -5.68 -23.49 39.14
C ALA A 342 -7.12 -23.70 38.65
N ASN A 343 -7.90 -24.46 39.43
CA ASN A 343 -9.31 -24.70 39.18
C ASN A 343 -10.07 -24.80 40.51
N CYS A 344 -11.39 -24.95 40.46
CA CYS A 344 -12.24 -25.05 41.66
C CYS A 344 -11.92 -26.19 42.64
N THR A 345 -11.10 -27.17 42.26
CA THR A 345 -10.70 -28.27 43.16
C THR A 345 -9.48 -27.94 44.01
N ASN A 346 -8.68 -26.95 43.61
CA ASN A 346 -7.41 -26.60 44.26
C ASN A 346 -7.19 -25.10 44.48
N SER A 347 -8.24 -24.29 44.28
CA SER A 347 -8.23 -22.85 44.50
C SER A 347 -9.62 -22.35 44.87
N SER A 348 -9.71 -21.51 45.90
CA SER A 348 -10.95 -20.94 46.43
C SER A 348 -10.85 -19.41 46.52
N PRO A 349 -11.91 -18.65 46.18
CA PRO A 349 -13.24 -19.10 45.79
C PRO A 349 -13.30 -19.65 44.36
N CYS A 350 -14.16 -20.65 44.13
CA CYS A 350 -14.51 -21.13 42.79
C CYS A 350 -15.40 -20.10 42.08
N SER A 351 -14.77 -19.15 41.39
CA SER A 351 -15.48 -18.07 40.68
C SER A 351 -14.57 -17.41 39.64
N GLY A 352 -15.16 -16.79 38.63
CA GLY A 352 -14.44 -16.00 37.62
C GLY A 352 -13.69 -14.79 38.17
N GLY A 353 -13.96 -14.40 39.41
CA GLY A 353 -13.21 -13.37 40.15
C GLY A 353 -11.89 -13.86 40.75
N ASN A 354 -11.63 -15.18 40.71
CA ASN A 354 -10.36 -15.79 41.07
C ASN A 354 -9.72 -16.32 39.76
N TYR A 355 -8.66 -15.67 39.28
CA TYR A 355 -8.19 -15.84 37.91
C TYR A 355 -6.68 -15.65 37.75
N GLY A 356 -6.15 -16.17 36.65
CA GLY A 356 -4.88 -15.75 36.09
C GLY A 356 -5.09 -14.71 34.98
N GLU A 357 -4.19 -13.74 34.88
CA GLU A 357 -4.23 -12.72 33.83
C GLU A 357 -2.84 -12.42 33.26
N VAL A 358 -2.78 -12.31 31.94
CA VAL A 358 -1.61 -11.91 31.17
C VAL A 358 -2.00 -10.77 30.23
N LYS A 359 -1.19 -9.73 30.17
CA LYS A 359 -1.28 -8.68 29.15
C LYS A 359 -0.14 -8.84 28.15
N ILE A 360 -0.46 -8.86 26.86
CA ILE A 360 0.53 -8.95 25.78
C ILE A 360 0.57 -7.62 25.04
N TYR A 361 1.76 -7.03 24.99
CA TYR A 361 2.06 -5.73 24.36
C TYR A 361 2.63 -5.90 22.94
N GLY A 362 3.13 -7.09 22.63
CA GLY A 362 3.67 -7.41 21.32
C GLY A 362 3.90 -8.91 21.16
N LEU A 363 3.62 -9.42 19.97
CA LEU A 363 3.74 -10.84 19.65
C LEU A 363 4.24 -10.99 18.22
N SER A 364 5.32 -11.76 18.02
CA SER A 364 5.81 -12.12 16.69
C SER A 364 6.31 -13.55 16.65
N VAL A 365 6.09 -14.20 15.50
CA VAL A 365 6.53 -15.57 15.21
C VAL A 365 7.23 -15.59 13.86
N THR A 366 8.34 -16.31 13.77
CA THR A 366 9.06 -16.57 12.51
C THR A 366 9.45 -18.04 12.39
N HIS A 367 9.49 -18.57 11.16
CA HIS A 367 10.03 -19.90 10.87
C HIS A 367 11.00 -19.82 9.68
N ASP A 368 12.24 -20.30 9.87
CA ASP A 368 13.32 -20.26 8.88
C ASP A 368 13.82 -21.68 8.58
N ASN A 369 13.49 -22.25 7.42
CA ASN A 369 13.85 -23.63 7.08
C ASN A 369 15.33 -23.77 6.64
N GLY A 370 16.27 -23.93 7.58
CA GLY A 370 17.68 -24.26 7.30
C GLY A 370 17.85 -25.64 6.66
N ASP A 371 18.57 -25.73 5.53
CA ASP A 371 18.66 -26.91 4.65
C ASP A 371 20.03 -27.63 4.71
N PRO A 372 20.04 -28.97 4.60
CA PRO A 372 20.92 -29.65 3.66
C PRO A 372 20.10 -30.58 2.73
N GLY A 373 20.11 -30.26 1.43
CA GLY A 373 19.16 -30.75 0.44
C GLY A 373 18.93 -32.26 0.37
N THR A 374 17.65 -32.63 0.30
CA THR A 374 17.02 -33.48 -0.73
C THR A 374 15.49 -33.47 -0.52
N GLY A 375 14.74 -32.81 -1.42
CA GLY A 375 13.33 -33.04 -1.78
C GLY A 375 12.25 -33.19 -0.70
N ASP A 376 11.42 -32.15 -0.53
CA ASP A 376 9.96 -32.27 -0.39
C ASP A 376 9.27 -31.10 -1.14
N PRO A 377 8.50 -31.35 -2.21
CA PRO A 377 7.83 -30.31 -3.00
C PRO A 377 6.56 -29.85 -2.27
N GLY A 378 6.69 -29.05 -1.21
CA GLY A 378 5.50 -28.61 -0.47
C GLY A 378 5.63 -27.54 0.62
N SER A 379 6.82 -27.13 1.06
CA SER A 379 6.97 -26.08 2.08
C SER A 379 7.48 -24.77 1.46
N ASP A 380 7.03 -23.63 1.99
CA ASP A 380 7.49 -22.31 1.55
C ASP A 380 8.95 -22.11 2.02
N ARG A 381 9.88 -21.98 1.07
CA ARG A 381 11.33 -21.88 1.37
C ARG A 381 11.84 -20.46 1.19
N THR A 382 12.45 -19.87 2.21
CA THR A 382 13.17 -18.60 2.05
C THR A 382 14.62 -18.88 1.61
N ILE A 383 15.02 -18.38 0.44
CA ILE A 383 16.33 -18.57 -0.17
C ILE A 383 17.05 -17.21 -0.21
N ASN A 384 17.98 -16.98 0.71
CA ASN A 384 18.77 -15.74 0.71
C ASN A 384 19.88 -15.81 -0.35
N VAL A 385 20.00 -14.77 -1.19
CA VAL A 385 21.01 -14.68 -2.25
C VAL A 385 21.86 -13.43 -2.11
N ALA A 386 23.18 -13.60 -2.11
CA ALA A 386 24.18 -12.56 -1.89
C ALA A 386 24.94 -12.16 -3.17
N ASP A 387 24.78 -12.91 -4.25
CA ASP A 387 25.46 -12.64 -5.52
C ASP A 387 24.66 -13.15 -6.74
N SER A 388 25.12 -12.79 -7.95
CA SER A 388 24.49 -13.19 -9.21
C SER A 388 24.46 -14.70 -9.45
N ALA A 389 25.46 -15.46 -8.99
CA ALA A 389 25.51 -16.91 -9.20
C ALA A 389 24.45 -17.62 -8.34
N GLN A 390 24.30 -17.18 -7.09
CA GLN A 390 23.25 -17.64 -6.19
C GLN A 390 21.87 -17.26 -6.71
N LEU A 391 21.68 -16.04 -7.21
CA LEU A 391 20.43 -15.61 -7.82
C LEU A 391 20.06 -16.50 -9.02
N GLN A 392 20.99 -16.72 -9.95
CA GLN A 392 20.74 -17.57 -11.13
C GLN A 392 20.40 -19.02 -10.74
N SER A 393 21.12 -19.57 -9.77
CA SER A 393 20.84 -20.91 -9.22
C SER A 393 19.44 -20.96 -8.59
N ALA A 394 19.07 -19.94 -7.80
CA ALA A 394 17.77 -19.87 -7.14
C ALA A 394 16.62 -19.75 -8.16
N LEU A 395 16.73 -18.88 -9.17
CA LEU A 395 15.74 -18.76 -10.25
C LEU A 395 15.58 -20.08 -11.02
N GLY A 396 16.70 -20.77 -11.31
CA GLY A 396 16.72 -22.05 -12.01
C GLY A 396 16.15 -23.21 -11.20
N ASN A 397 16.16 -23.13 -9.87
CA ASN A 397 15.68 -24.17 -8.95
C ASN A 397 14.38 -23.82 -8.23
N ALA A 398 13.80 -22.67 -8.53
CA ALA A 398 12.58 -22.18 -7.88
C ALA A 398 11.42 -23.20 -7.98
N GLN A 399 10.68 -23.31 -6.90
CA GLN A 399 9.51 -24.16 -6.68
C GLN A 399 8.39 -23.32 -6.04
N ALA A 400 7.13 -23.77 -6.15
CA ALA A 400 5.99 -23.08 -5.56
C ALA A 400 6.21 -22.81 -4.06
N GLY A 401 5.97 -21.58 -3.63
CA GLY A 401 6.17 -21.14 -2.24
C GLY A 401 7.56 -20.58 -1.94
N ASP A 402 8.52 -20.69 -2.87
CA ASP A 402 9.86 -20.13 -2.64
C ASP A 402 9.82 -18.61 -2.54
N ARG A 403 10.49 -18.05 -1.52
CA ARG A 403 10.83 -16.63 -1.41
C ARG A 403 12.34 -16.44 -1.55
N ILE A 404 12.79 -16.07 -2.73
CA ILE A 404 14.19 -15.72 -3.04
C ILE A 404 14.43 -14.27 -2.61
N VAL A 405 15.28 -14.05 -1.60
CA VAL A 405 15.54 -12.73 -1.00
C VAL A 405 16.95 -12.25 -1.36
N LEU A 406 17.04 -11.19 -2.16
CA LEU A 406 18.29 -10.55 -2.58
C LEU A 406 18.71 -9.54 -1.51
N VAL A 407 19.89 -9.72 -0.91
CA VAL A 407 20.48 -8.67 -0.06
C VAL A 407 20.88 -7.45 -0.89
N ASN A 408 21.32 -6.37 -0.23
CA ASN A 408 21.75 -5.17 -0.93
C ASN A 408 22.96 -5.48 -1.81
N GLY A 409 22.93 -5.03 -3.06
CA GLY A 409 24.01 -5.30 -4.01
C GLY A 409 23.60 -5.20 -5.46
N ASN A 410 24.56 -5.44 -6.35
CA ASN A 410 24.36 -5.45 -7.80
C ASN A 410 24.30 -6.90 -8.30
N TYR A 411 23.36 -7.16 -9.20
CA TYR A 411 23.06 -8.49 -9.71
C TYR A 411 22.98 -8.52 -11.24
N THR A 412 23.50 -9.59 -11.81
CA THR A 412 23.21 -10.01 -13.19
C THR A 412 22.05 -10.99 -13.15
N ILE A 413 20.90 -10.61 -13.69
CA ILE A 413 19.71 -11.45 -13.68
C ILE A 413 19.71 -12.47 -14.83
N GLY A 414 18.96 -13.55 -14.65
CA GLY A 414 18.80 -14.62 -15.63
C GLY A 414 17.35 -14.90 -15.98
N ARG A 415 17.11 -16.11 -16.49
CA ARG A 415 15.80 -16.56 -16.94
C ARG A 415 15.12 -17.44 -15.90
N MET A 416 13.80 -17.43 -15.92
CA MET A 416 12.94 -18.33 -15.16
C MET A 416 12.01 -19.04 -16.14
N THR A 417 12.25 -20.33 -16.40
CA THR A 417 11.45 -21.11 -17.37
C THR A 417 10.76 -22.29 -16.69
N GLY A 418 9.47 -22.46 -16.94
CA GLY A 418 8.70 -23.60 -16.42
C GLY A 418 8.49 -23.55 -14.91
N LYS A 419 8.54 -22.37 -14.29
CA LYS A 419 8.42 -22.20 -12.84
C LYS A 419 7.00 -21.79 -12.49
N ASN A 420 6.33 -22.62 -11.70
CA ASN A 420 4.91 -22.47 -11.44
C ASN A 420 4.67 -22.49 -9.94
N GLY A 421 4.36 -21.32 -9.39
CA GLY A 421 3.74 -21.21 -8.07
C GLY A 421 2.25 -21.55 -8.14
N THR A 422 1.55 -21.26 -7.05
CA THR A 422 0.08 -21.26 -7.01
C THR A 422 -0.40 -19.97 -6.36
N ALA A 423 -1.70 -19.68 -6.43
CA ALA A 423 -2.28 -18.51 -5.75
C ALA A 423 -1.97 -18.50 -4.23
N ALA A 424 -1.99 -19.68 -3.59
CA ALA A 424 -1.67 -19.83 -2.18
C ALA A 424 -0.16 -19.86 -1.89
N LYS A 425 0.66 -20.23 -2.87
CA LYS A 425 2.12 -20.42 -2.75
C LYS A 425 2.85 -19.85 -3.97
N PRO A 426 2.85 -18.52 -4.16
CA PRO A 426 3.56 -17.90 -5.26
C PRO A 426 5.07 -18.06 -5.09
N ILE A 427 5.81 -18.07 -6.20
CA ILE A 427 7.26 -17.89 -6.17
C ILE A 427 7.53 -16.40 -6.06
N THR A 428 8.28 -15.95 -5.05
CA THR A 428 8.58 -14.53 -4.85
C THR A 428 10.08 -14.28 -4.95
N VAL A 429 10.49 -13.30 -5.74
CA VAL A 429 11.86 -12.80 -5.85
C VAL A 429 11.86 -11.36 -5.34
N ALA A 430 12.41 -11.13 -4.17
CA ALA A 430 12.29 -9.86 -3.46
C ALA A 430 13.63 -9.26 -3.05
N ALA A 431 13.75 -7.93 -3.05
CA ALA A 431 14.83 -7.26 -2.33
C ALA A 431 14.62 -7.37 -0.82
N ALA A 432 15.69 -7.59 -0.07
CA ALA A 432 15.69 -7.52 1.40
C ALA A 432 15.37 -6.09 1.87
N ASN A 433 15.97 -5.10 1.22
CA ASN A 433 15.66 -3.69 1.39
C ASN A 433 15.25 -3.11 0.04
N ARG A 434 14.03 -2.56 -0.04
CA ARG A 434 13.44 -2.05 -1.29
C ARG A 434 14.39 -1.07 -1.99
N GLY A 435 14.62 -1.30 -3.28
CA GLY A 435 15.48 -0.48 -4.14
C GLY A 435 17.00 -0.71 -3.98
N GLN A 436 17.43 -1.53 -3.01
CA GLN A 436 18.85 -1.75 -2.71
C GLN A 436 19.44 -3.02 -3.36
N ALA A 437 18.58 -3.94 -3.84
CA ALA A 437 19.00 -4.99 -4.76
C ALA A 437 18.83 -4.48 -6.20
N VAL A 438 19.94 -4.19 -6.86
CA VAL A 438 19.98 -3.54 -8.17
C VAL A 438 20.35 -4.55 -9.26
N ILE A 439 19.44 -4.74 -10.21
CA ILE A 439 19.70 -5.51 -11.43
C ILE A 439 20.44 -4.59 -12.40
N THR A 440 21.75 -4.79 -12.50
CA THR A 440 22.64 -3.96 -13.33
C THR A 440 22.90 -4.57 -14.71
N ASP A 441 22.68 -5.88 -14.87
CA ASP A 441 23.00 -6.60 -16.09
C ASP A 441 22.08 -7.83 -16.28
N GLY A 442 22.06 -8.36 -17.49
CA GLY A 442 21.27 -9.53 -17.88
C GLY A 442 19.83 -9.21 -18.25
N GLN A 443 19.18 -10.19 -18.86
CA GLN A 443 17.78 -10.11 -19.31
C GLN A 443 16.92 -11.04 -18.46
N LEU A 444 15.96 -10.47 -17.71
CA LEU A 444 14.89 -11.29 -17.14
C LEU A 444 13.98 -11.78 -18.25
N GLU A 445 13.84 -13.10 -18.37
CA GLU A 445 12.75 -13.71 -19.12
C GLU A 445 12.04 -14.73 -18.21
N VAL A 446 10.77 -14.46 -17.90
CA VAL A 446 9.85 -15.38 -17.24
C VAL A 446 9.06 -16.09 -18.32
N ALA A 447 9.38 -17.35 -18.61
CA ALA A 447 8.83 -18.11 -19.71
C ALA A 447 8.04 -19.33 -19.23
N SER A 448 6.86 -19.59 -19.82
CA SER A 448 6.04 -20.77 -19.51
C SER A 448 5.84 -20.99 -18.00
N SER A 449 5.60 -19.91 -17.27
CA SER A 449 5.63 -19.86 -15.81
C SER A 449 4.35 -19.24 -15.27
N SER A 450 4.06 -19.45 -13.98
CA SER A 450 2.88 -18.87 -13.34
C SER A 450 3.07 -18.57 -11.86
N TYR A 451 2.29 -17.61 -11.34
CA TYR A 451 2.33 -17.20 -9.93
C TYR A 451 3.74 -16.85 -9.45
N VAL A 452 4.39 -15.93 -10.18
CA VAL A 452 5.74 -15.44 -9.87
C VAL A 452 5.68 -13.95 -9.56
N THR A 453 6.23 -13.51 -8.43
CA THR A 453 6.27 -12.10 -8.03
C THR A 453 7.72 -11.60 -8.01
N PHE A 454 7.98 -10.43 -8.60
CA PHE A 454 9.22 -9.68 -8.44
C PHE A 454 8.93 -8.40 -7.66
N GLU A 455 9.52 -8.28 -6.47
CA GLU A 455 9.18 -7.25 -5.49
C GLU A 455 10.39 -6.41 -5.07
N GLY A 456 10.26 -5.09 -5.14
CA GLY A 456 11.18 -4.18 -4.48
C GLY A 456 12.56 -4.05 -5.12
N LEU A 457 12.77 -4.54 -6.34
CA LEU A 457 14.05 -4.48 -7.05
C LEU A 457 14.24 -3.14 -7.75
N LYS A 458 15.51 -2.75 -7.98
CA LYS A 458 15.86 -1.63 -8.87
C LYS A 458 16.43 -2.18 -10.18
N TRP A 459 16.00 -1.66 -11.31
CA TRP A 459 16.42 -2.12 -12.64
C TRP A 459 17.17 -1.01 -13.37
N THR A 460 18.44 -1.25 -13.68
CA THR A 460 19.31 -0.33 -14.43
C THR A 460 20.03 -1.02 -15.59
N ASN A 461 19.76 -2.31 -15.80
CA ASN A 461 20.26 -3.09 -16.93
C ASN A 461 19.82 -2.50 -18.28
N SER A 462 20.42 -2.97 -19.37
CA SER A 462 20.16 -2.49 -20.74
C SER A 462 19.28 -3.42 -21.57
N ASP A 463 18.59 -4.37 -20.91
CA ASP A 463 17.81 -5.42 -21.56
C ASP A 463 16.34 -5.41 -21.14
N THR A 464 15.46 -5.71 -22.09
CA THR A 464 14.02 -5.85 -21.87
C THR A 464 13.69 -6.98 -20.90
N LEU A 465 12.88 -6.71 -19.87
CA LEU A 465 12.22 -7.75 -19.08
C LEU A 465 11.06 -8.37 -19.87
N LYS A 466 11.02 -9.68 -19.97
CA LYS A 466 10.02 -10.43 -20.74
C LYS A 466 9.19 -11.36 -19.87
N ILE A 467 7.88 -11.32 -20.05
CA ILE A 467 6.92 -12.30 -19.55
C ILE A 467 6.37 -13.02 -20.79
N THR A 468 6.88 -14.22 -21.07
CA THR A 468 6.59 -14.98 -22.30
C THR A 468 5.72 -16.20 -21.95
N SER A 469 4.55 -16.32 -22.57
CA SER A 469 3.62 -17.45 -22.38
C SER A 469 3.36 -17.78 -20.91
N SER A 470 3.16 -16.75 -20.09
CA SER A 470 3.13 -16.84 -18.62
C SER A 470 1.98 -16.02 -18.05
N ASN A 471 1.45 -16.46 -16.90
CA ASN A 471 0.27 -15.86 -16.29
C ASN A 471 0.41 -15.69 -14.78
N ASN A 472 -0.38 -14.80 -14.19
CA ASN A 472 -0.28 -14.51 -12.75
C ASN A 472 1.15 -14.08 -12.34
N VAL A 473 1.91 -13.46 -13.24
CA VAL A 473 3.21 -12.86 -12.91
C VAL A 473 2.97 -11.45 -12.41
N ARG A 474 3.58 -11.08 -11.28
CA ARG A 474 3.45 -9.77 -10.65
C ARG A 474 4.78 -9.05 -10.59
N LEU A 475 4.85 -7.83 -11.12
CA LEU A 475 5.97 -6.91 -10.91
C LEU A 475 5.48 -5.81 -9.96
N THR A 476 5.96 -5.80 -8.72
CA THR A 476 5.46 -4.85 -7.71
C THR A 476 6.55 -4.11 -6.95
N ARG A 477 6.29 -2.84 -6.62
CA ARG A 477 7.17 -2.01 -5.77
C ARG A 477 8.60 -1.85 -6.30
N ASN A 478 8.81 -2.01 -7.60
CA ASN A 478 10.11 -1.89 -8.25
C ASN A 478 10.39 -0.47 -8.73
N HIS A 479 11.67 -0.16 -8.92
CA HIS A 479 12.13 1.06 -9.58
C HIS A 479 12.81 0.71 -10.90
N PHE A 480 12.18 1.05 -12.01
CA PHE A 480 12.72 0.91 -13.35
C PHE A 480 13.36 2.21 -13.82
N ARG A 481 14.65 2.13 -14.15
CA ARG A 481 15.45 3.19 -14.77
C ARG A 481 16.54 2.54 -15.63
N LEU A 482 16.11 1.79 -16.65
CA LEU A 482 16.99 0.99 -17.51
C LEU A 482 17.93 1.90 -18.33
N THR A 483 19.09 1.35 -18.69
CA THR A 483 20.08 2.04 -19.54
C THR A 483 19.75 1.82 -21.01
N GLU A 484 19.64 2.90 -21.80
CA GLU A 484 19.18 2.84 -23.18
C GLU A 484 20.26 3.32 -24.17
N GLU A 485 20.93 2.40 -24.85
CA GLU A 485 21.87 2.73 -25.92
C GLU A 485 21.18 2.82 -27.30
N SER A 486 19.97 2.26 -27.42
CA SER A 486 19.16 2.25 -28.63
C SER A 486 17.68 2.00 -28.27
N SER A 487 16.81 1.78 -29.26
CA SER A 487 15.40 1.46 -29.03
C SER A 487 15.25 0.26 -28.09
N LEU A 488 14.51 0.44 -27.00
CA LEU A 488 14.32 -0.55 -25.95
C LEU A 488 12.91 -0.46 -25.36
N LYS A 489 12.18 -1.58 -25.39
CA LYS A 489 10.98 -1.76 -24.56
C LYS A 489 11.43 -2.28 -23.20
N TRP A 490 10.96 -1.70 -22.10
CA TRP A 490 11.45 -2.09 -20.78
C TRP A 490 10.79 -3.37 -20.27
N VAL A 491 9.46 -3.43 -20.32
CA VAL A 491 8.68 -4.62 -19.95
C VAL A 491 7.81 -5.05 -21.11
N ILE A 492 7.87 -6.32 -21.50
CA ILE A 492 6.98 -6.91 -22.53
C ILE A 492 6.27 -8.15 -21.98
N ILE A 493 4.95 -8.20 -22.13
CA ILE A 493 4.13 -9.40 -21.95
C ILE A 493 3.75 -9.94 -23.33
N GLN A 494 4.10 -11.19 -23.63
CA GLN A 494 3.93 -11.81 -24.94
C GLN A 494 3.76 -13.32 -24.85
N GLY A 495 3.56 -14.00 -25.98
CA GLY A 495 3.42 -15.45 -26.06
C GLY A 495 1.98 -15.94 -25.89
N ALA A 496 1.74 -17.19 -26.26
CA ALA A 496 0.44 -17.83 -26.10
C ALA A 496 0.17 -18.15 -24.62
N ASN A 497 -1.09 -18.08 -24.19
CA ASN A 497 -1.51 -18.31 -22.80
C ASN A 497 -0.97 -17.29 -21.78
N SER A 498 -0.53 -16.11 -22.23
CA SER A 498 -0.27 -15.00 -21.31
C SER A 498 -1.58 -14.35 -20.89
N HIS A 499 -1.79 -14.22 -19.57
CA HIS A 499 -2.97 -13.61 -19.00
C HIS A 499 -2.82 -13.30 -17.51
N HIS A 500 -3.67 -12.46 -16.93
CA HIS A 500 -3.77 -12.20 -15.49
C HIS A 500 -2.43 -11.78 -14.85
N ASN A 501 -1.53 -11.14 -15.61
CA ASN A 501 -0.32 -10.58 -15.05
C ASN A 501 -0.61 -9.21 -14.43
N ARG A 502 0.17 -8.80 -13.44
CA ARG A 502 -0.01 -7.53 -12.74
C ARG A 502 1.29 -6.74 -12.70
N ILE A 503 1.24 -5.47 -13.09
CA ILE A 503 2.35 -4.54 -12.96
C ILE A 503 1.85 -3.41 -12.07
N ASP A 504 2.28 -3.38 -10.81
CA ASP A 504 1.70 -2.46 -9.83
C ASP A 504 2.69 -1.79 -8.87
N HIS A 505 2.36 -0.60 -8.38
CA HIS A 505 3.20 0.11 -7.39
C HIS A 505 4.64 0.32 -7.85
N ASN A 506 4.93 0.41 -9.15
CA ASN A 506 6.30 0.61 -9.63
C ASN A 506 6.56 2.09 -9.98
N LEU A 507 7.83 2.48 -9.97
CA LEU A 507 8.30 3.73 -10.56
C LEU A 507 8.98 3.41 -11.89
N PHE A 508 8.49 4.01 -12.99
CA PHE A 508 9.12 4.01 -14.30
C PHE A 508 9.52 5.44 -14.64
N GLU A 509 10.81 5.72 -14.79
CA GLU A 509 11.27 7.08 -15.03
C GLU A 509 12.45 7.19 -15.98
N GLU A 510 12.53 8.31 -16.72
CA GLU A 510 13.74 8.74 -17.44
C GLU A 510 14.08 7.85 -18.64
N LYS A 511 13.07 7.67 -19.50
CA LYS A 511 13.20 6.99 -20.78
C LYS A 511 13.37 7.98 -21.91
N HIS A 512 14.45 7.82 -22.66
CA HIS A 512 14.93 8.79 -23.66
C HIS A 512 15.19 8.21 -25.05
N GLN A 513 15.13 6.89 -25.21
CA GLN A 513 15.17 6.22 -26.51
C GLN A 513 13.79 5.66 -26.88
N LEU A 514 13.62 5.32 -28.18
CA LEU A 514 12.42 4.63 -28.69
C LEU A 514 12.14 3.33 -27.90
N GLY A 515 10.92 2.82 -28.02
CA GLY A 515 10.33 1.74 -27.24
C GLY A 515 9.39 2.25 -26.14
N ASN A 516 8.80 1.32 -25.38
CA ASN A 516 7.79 1.63 -24.35
C ASN A 516 8.31 1.34 -22.94
N PHE A 517 7.71 1.93 -21.90
CA PHE A 517 7.88 1.38 -20.55
C PHE A 517 7.24 -0.01 -20.48
N ILE A 518 5.97 -0.12 -20.88
CA ILE A 518 5.22 -1.37 -20.86
C ILE A 518 4.61 -1.66 -22.23
N THR A 519 4.82 -2.88 -22.71
CA THR A 519 4.13 -3.44 -23.88
C THR A 519 3.36 -4.69 -23.48
N ILE A 520 2.04 -4.69 -23.67
CA ILE A 520 1.20 -5.87 -23.52
C ILE A 520 0.84 -6.39 -24.90
N ASP A 521 1.59 -7.35 -25.42
CA ASP A 521 1.30 -8.01 -26.70
C ASP A 521 0.48 -9.28 -26.46
N GLY A 522 1.03 -10.47 -26.74
CA GLY A 522 0.34 -11.75 -26.64
C GLY A 522 0.89 -12.73 -27.69
N SER A 523 0.03 -13.56 -28.26
CA SER A 523 0.37 -14.43 -29.39
C SER A 523 0.24 -13.69 -30.73
N ALA A 524 0.48 -14.40 -31.83
CA ALA A 524 0.29 -13.87 -33.18
C ALA A 524 -1.17 -13.51 -33.51
N THR A 525 -2.15 -14.00 -32.72
CA THR A 525 -3.58 -13.83 -33.00
C THR A 525 -4.39 -13.33 -31.81
N GLN A 526 -3.80 -13.27 -30.61
CA GLN A 526 -4.52 -12.99 -29.37
C GLN A 526 -3.67 -12.11 -28.45
N GLN A 527 -4.21 -10.97 -28.04
CA GLN A 527 -3.63 -10.13 -26.99
C GLN A 527 -3.65 -10.88 -25.65
N SER A 528 -2.64 -10.70 -24.80
CA SER A 528 -2.59 -11.24 -23.43
C SER A 528 -3.83 -10.81 -22.64
N GLN A 529 -4.47 -11.71 -21.90
CA GLN A 529 -5.83 -11.42 -21.40
C GLN A 529 -5.87 -11.03 -19.93
N HIS A 530 -6.74 -10.09 -19.54
CA HIS A 530 -6.97 -9.73 -18.13
C HIS A 530 -5.72 -9.25 -17.37
N ASP A 531 -4.72 -8.71 -18.08
CA ASP A 531 -3.58 -8.09 -17.41
C ASP A 531 -4.01 -6.79 -16.72
N LEU A 532 -3.38 -6.47 -15.59
CA LEU A 532 -3.67 -5.31 -14.76
C LEU A 532 -2.41 -4.45 -14.59
N ILE A 533 -2.53 -3.15 -14.91
CA ILE A 533 -1.48 -2.16 -14.69
C ILE A 533 -2.03 -1.11 -13.74
N ASP A 534 -1.59 -1.11 -12.47
CA ASP A 534 -2.20 -0.27 -11.45
C ASP A 534 -1.25 0.39 -10.44
N HIS A 535 -1.59 1.59 -9.95
CA HIS A 535 -0.81 2.31 -8.93
C HIS A 535 0.66 2.55 -9.31
N ASN A 536 1.01 2.60 -10.59
CA ASN A 536 2.36 2.92 -11.03
C ASN A 536 2.55 4.43 -11.22
N HIS A 537 3.78 4.87 -10.99
CA HIS A 537 4.23 6.22 -11.34
C HIS A 537 5.07 6.13 -12.62
N PHE A 538 4.53 6.66 -13.72
CA PHE A 538 5.26 6.88 -14.97
C PHE A 538 5.66 8.34 -15.07
N ARG A 539 6.96 8.63 -15.24
CA ARG A 539 7.38 10.02 -15.43
C ARG A 539 8.55 10.20 -16.38
N ASN A 540 8.64 11.39 -16.95
CA ASN A 540 9.80 11.84 -17.71
C ASN A 540 10.20 10.88 -18.86
N ILE A 541 9.22 10.51 -19.70
CA ILE A 541 9.49 9.87 -20.98
C ILE A 541 9.52 10.94 -22.07
N GLY A 542 10.60 11.01 -22.84
CA GLY A 542 10.78 12.02 -23.89
C GLY A 542 12.23 12.13 -24.36
N PRO A 543 12.54 12.92 -25.40
CA PRO A 543 11.67 13.89 -26.08
C PRO A 543 10.63 13.23 -26.99
N ARG A 544 9.63 14.01 -27.45
CA ARG A 544 8.57 13.52 -28.33
C ARG A 544 9.12 12.98 -29.65
N ALA A 545 8.92 11.69 -29.90
CA ALA A 545 9.12 11.02 -31.17
C ALA A 545 7.85 11.05 -32.03
N GLN A 546 7.98 10.62 -33.28
CA GLN A 546 6.83 10.49 -34.19
C GLN A 546 5.97 9.24 -33.86
N ASN A 547 6.61 8.17 -33.38
CA ASN A 547 5.99 6.87 -33.09
C ASN A 547 6.94 6.05 -32.19
N GLU A 548 6.40 4.99 -31.57
CA GLU A 548 7.10 4.00 -30.75
C GLU A 548 7.72 4.55 -29.46
N MET A 549 7.15 5.57 -28.84
CA MET A 549 7.65 6.07 -27.56
C MET A 549 6.53 6.26 -26.52
N GLU A 550 5.48 5.44 -26.64
CA GLU A 550 4.35 5.42 -25.70
C GLU A 550 4.83 4.98 -24.30
N ALA A 551 4.23 5.51 -23.23
CA ALA A 551 4.46 4.97 -21.89
C ALA A 551 3.94 3.52 -21.83
N ILE A 552 2.71 3.29 -22.31
CA ILE A 552 2.08 1.98 -22.35
C ILE A 552 1.52 1.70 -23.75
N ARG A 553 1.79 0.51 -24.27
CA ARG A 553 1.12 -0.02 -25.46
C ARG A 553 0.39 -1.32 -25.14
N VAL A 554 -0.90 -1.39 -25.42
CA VAL A 554 -1.73 -2.61 -25.25
C VAL A 554 -2.14 -3.14 -26.61
N GLY A 555 -1.50 -4.20 -27.07
CA GLY A 555 -1.69 -4.81 -28.38
C GLY A 555 -0.92 -4.11 -29.50
N TRP A 556 -1.21 -4.54 -30.73
CA TRP A 556 -0.71 -3.94 -31.96
C TRP A 556 -1.69 -4.24 -33.10
N SER A 557 -1.52 -3.58 -34.25
CA SER A 557 -2.49 -3.62 -35.35
C SER A 557 -2.89 -5.04 -35.79
N GLY A 558 -1.95 -5.97 -35.94
CA GLY A 558 -2.24 -7.33 -36.40
C GLY A 558 -3.07 -8.19 -35.44
N ILE A 559 -3.15 -7.82 -34.15
CA ILE A 559 -4.00 -8.48 -33.14
C ILE A 559 -5.14 -7.58 -32.65
N SER A 560 -5.40 -6.47 -33.32
CA SER A 560 -6.36 -5.45 -32.88
C SER A 560 -7.81 -5.93 -32.78
N GLN A 561 -8.15 -7.01 -33.49
CA GLN A 561 -9.47 -7.63 -33.45
C GLN A 561 -9.62 -8.66 -32.32
N SER A 562 -8.57 -8.95 -31.54
CA SER A 562 -8.64 -9.83 -30.38
C SER A 562 -9.03 -9.05 -29.12
N SER A 563 -9.71 -9.73 -28.19
CA SER A 563 -10.16 -9.13 -26.93
C SER A 563 -9.15 -9.34 -25.82
N GLY A 564 -8.76 -8.23 -25.22
CA GLY A 564 -7.75 -8.16 -24.18
C GLY A 564 -8.27 -8.21 -22.77
N PHE A 565 -9.31 -7.42 -22.49
CA PHE A 565 -9.77 -7.20 -21.11
C PHE A 565 -8.66 -6.67 -20.19
N THR A 566 -7.61 -6.06 -20.75
CA THR A 566 -6.54 -5.42 -19.99
C THR A 566 -7.12 -4.20 -19.28
N THR A 567 -6.78 -4.02 -18.01
CA THR A 567 -7.17 -2.86 -17.22
C THR A 567 -5.94 -2.03 -16.87
N VAL A 568 -5.98 -0.74 -17.19
CA VAL A 568 -4.97 0.25 -16.78
C VAL A 568 -5.65 1.23 -15.83
N GLU A 569 -5.35 1.15 -14.54
CA GLU A 569 -6.08 1.92 -13.54
C GLU A 569 -5.25 2.55 -12.44
N SER A 570 -5.71 3.68 -11.91
CA SER A 570 -5.07 4.33 -10.76
C SER A 570 -3.57 4.61 -10.94
N ASN A 571 -3.10 4.89 -12.18
CA ASN A 571 -1.70 5.25 -12.44
C ASN A 571 -1.54 6.76 -12.58
N LEU A 572 -0.35 7.25 -12.26
CA LEU A 572 0.06 8.63 -12.47
C LEU A 572 1.04 8.73 -13.65
N PHE A 573 0.76 9.62 -14.58
CA PHE A 573 1.61 9.97 -15.72
C PHE A 573 2.05 11.43 -15.60
N GLU A 574 3.33 11.68 -15.29
CA GLU A 574 3.88 13.04 -15.16
C GLU A 574 4.94 13.32 -16.22
N ASN A 575 4.75 14.36 -17.03
CA ASN A 575 5.68 14.70 -18.12
C ASN A 575 5.99 13.51 -19.04
N CYS A 576 4.96 12.72 -19.35
CA CYS A 576 5.06 11.67 -20.35
C CYS A 576 4.88 12.29 -21.73
N ASP A 577 5.98 12.75 -22.32
CA ASP A 577 6.02 13.55 -23.54
C ASP A 577 6.60 12.78 -24.74
N GLY A 578 6.82 11.48 -24.61
CA GLY A 578 7.53 10.65 -25.57
C GLY A 578 6.83 10.48 -26.92
N ASP A 579 5.51 10.45 -26.97
CA ASP A 579 4.76 10.09 -28.18
C ASP A 579 3.43 10.86 -28.23
N PRO A 580 2.85 11.11 -29.43
CA PRO A 580 1.44 11.48 -29.53
C PRO A 580 0.47 10.60 -28.71
N GLU A 581 0.84 9.35 -28.44
CA GLU A 581 0.10 8.37 -27.65
C GLU A 581 0.82 8.10 -26.31
N ILE A 582 0.39 8.74 -25.22
CA ILE A 582 0.90 8.43 -23.87
C ILE A 582 0.57 6.96 -23.55
N ILE A 583 -0.69 6.59 -23.78
CA ILE A 583 -1.16 5.21 -23.77
C ILE A 583 -1.75 4.92 -25.15
N SER A 584 -1.31 3.83 -25.76
CA SER A 584 -1.83 3.35 -27.04
C SER A 584 -2.54 2.01 -26.86
N VAL A 585 -3.87 2.01 -26.88
CA VAL A 585 -4.71 0.80 -26.89
C VAL A 585 -4.96 0.36 -28.33
N LYS A 586 -4.58 -0.87 -28.64
CA LYS A 586 -4.51 -1.47 -29.98
C LYS A 586 -5.13 -2.88 -29.99
N SER A 587 -6.15 -3.14 -29.16
CA SER A 587 -6.96 -4.37 -29.08
C SER A 587 -8.37 -4.07 -28.53
N ASN A 588 -9.28 -5.06 -28.56
CA ASN A 588 -10.66 -4.89 -28.12
C ASN A 588 -10.84 -5.03 -26.59
N ASP A 589 -11.95 -4.47 -26.09
CA ASP A 589 -12.51 -4.74 -24.75
C ASP A 589 -11.60 -4.38 -23.56
N ASN A 590 -10.68 -3.43 -23.74
CA ASN A 590 -9.80 -2.94 -22.66
C ASN A 590 -10.43 -1.78 -21.87
N THR A 591 -9.98 -1.62 -20.63
CA THR A 591 -10.42 -0.53 -19.74
C THR A 591 -9.23 0.35 -19.33
N VAL A 592 -9.40 1.67 -19.41
CA VAL A 592 -8.44 2.64 -18.85
C VAL A 592 -9.20 3.63 -17.97
N ARG A 593 -9.00 3.55 -16.65
CA ARG A 593 -9.81 4.29 -15.68
C ARG A 593 -9.05 4.84 -14.48
N TYR A 594 -9.55 5.90 -13.87
CA TYR A 594 -8.99 6.44 -12.61
C TYR A 594 -7.52 6.89 -12.69
N ASN A 595 -6.97 7.03 -13.88
CA ASN A 595 -5.60 7.48 -14.06
C ASN A 595 -5.53 9.00 -14.02
N THR A 596 -4.37 9.54 -13.64
CA THR A 596 -4.11 10.98 -13.67
C THR A 596 -2.95 11.28 -14.61
N PHE A 597 -3.19 12.17 -15.58
CA PHE A 597 -2.20 12.67 -16.52
C PHE A 597 -1.88 14.11 -16.17
N ARG A 598 -0.69 14.36 -15.62
CA ARG A 598 -0.21 15.70 -15.26
C ARG A 598 0.82 16.16 -16.28
N THR A 599 0.56 17.33 -16.86
CA THR A 599 1.50 18.04 -17.74
C THR A 599 2.17 17.12 -18.76
N SER A 600 1.41 16.18 -19.34
CA SER A 600 1.93 15.15 -20.26
C SER A 600 1.50 15.45 -21.69
N LYS A 601 2.49 15.57 -22.59
CA LYS A 601 2.30 15.96 -23.98
C LYS A 601 1.94 14.73 -24.83
N GLY A 602 0.65 14.52 -25.07
CA GLY A 602 0.12 13.45 -25.90
C GLY A 602 -1.31 13.10 -25.47
N THR A 603 -1.78 11.91 -25.84
CA THR A 603 -3.15 11.45 -25.56
C THR A 603 -3.22 10.02 -25.02
N LEU A 604 -4.31 9.71 -24.32
CA LEU A 604 -4.83 8.36 -24.21
C LEU A 604 -5.52 8.00 -25.53
N SER A 605 -4.89 7.16 -26.34
CA SER A 605 -5.33 6.82 -27.71
C SER A 605 -5.89 5.40 -27.76
N HIS A 606 -7.20 5.26 -28.03
CA HIS A 606 -7.75 4.00 -28.55
C HIS A 606 -7.42 3.92 -30.05
N ARG A 607 -6.19 3.52 -30.34
CA ARG A 607 -5.63 3.58 -31.68
C ARG A 607 -6.17 2.52 -32.63
N HIS A 608 -6.38 1.29 -32.14
CA HIS A 608 -6.98 0.18 -32.89
C HIS A 608 -7.86 -0.70 -31.98
N GLY A 609 -8.81 -1.43 -32.56
CA GLY A 609 -9.76 -2.27 -31.83
C GLY A 609 -11.07 -1.56 -31.52
N ASN A 610 -11.92 -2.17 -30.70
CA ASN A 610 -13.30 -1.78 -30.44
C ASN A 610 -13.69 -2.04 -28.98
N ARG A 611 -14.82 -1.47 -28.54
CA ARG A 611 -15.46 -1.75 -27.23
C ARG A 611 -14.61 -1.39 -26.01
N GLY A 612 -13.63 -0.49 -26.16
CA GLY A 612 -12.87 0.04 -25.03
C GLY A 612 -13.70 0.95 -24.12
N ALA A 613 -13.37 0.96 -22.82
CA ALA A 613 -13.98 1.82 -21.81
C ALA A 613 -12.94 2.76 -21.17
N PHE A 614 -13.22 4.06 -21.20
CA PHE A 614 -12.32 5.13 -20.76
C PHE A 614 -13.04 6.04 -19.78
N TYR A 615 -12.76 5.94 -18.49
CA TYR A 615 -13.58 6.67 -17.52
C TYR A 615 -12.92 7.05 -16.21
N GLY A 616 -13.42 8.11 -15.57
CA GLY A 616 -12.89 8.56 -14.30
C GLY A 616 -11.43 9.03 -14.36
N ASN A 617 -10.89 9.33 -15.56
CA ASN A 617 -9.51 9.79 -15.71
C ASN A 617 -9.43 11.32 -15.55
N PHE A 618 -8.34 11.79 -14.96
CA PHE A 618 -8.03 13.21 -14.79
C PHE A 618 -6.91 13.64 -15.75
N PHE A 619 -7.19 14.58 -16.65
CA PHE A 619 -6.21 15.16 -17.56
C PHE A 619 -5.95 16.61 -17.16
N LEU A 620 -4.81 16.85 -16.52
CA LEU A 620 -4.42 18.12 -15.92
C LEU A 620 -3.24 18.71 -16.69
N GLY A 621 -3.53 19.51 -17.71
CA GLY A 621 -2.54 20.00 -18.66
C GLY A 621 -1.60 21.07 -18.11
N GLY A 622 -2.04 21.82 -17.09
CA GLY A 622 -1.27 22.94 -16.53
C GLY A 622 -0.89 24.03 -17.55
N GLY A 623 -1.59 24.09 -18.69
CA GLY A 623 -1.27 25.00 -19.79
C GLY A 623 -0.01 24.62 -20.60
N LYS A 624 0.59 23.44 -20.37
CA LYS A 624 1.76 22.98 -21.13
C LYS A 624 1.38 22.70 -22.58
N ALA A 625 2.24 23.08 -23.52
CA ALA A 625 2.01 22.93 -24.96
C ALA A 625 1.88 21.45 -25.39
N GLY A 626 0.82 21.14 -26.13
CA GLY A 626 0.57 19.83 -26.72
C GLY A 626 0.07 18.76 -25.74
N THR A 627 -0.38 19.15 -24.54
CA THR A 627 -1.12 18.25 -23.64
C THR A 627 -2.51 18.00 -24.21
N GLY A 628 -2.86 16.73 -24.40
CA GLY A 628 -4.17 16.30 -24.88
C GLY A 628 -4.87 15.38 -23.89
N GLY A 629 -6.06 14.92 -24.27
CA GLY A 629 -6.87 14.02 -23.45
C GLY A 629 -7.04 12.66 -24.12
N ILE A 630 -8.26 12.38 -24.61
CA ILE A 630 -8.62 11.10 -25.21
C ILE A 630 -8.79 11.23 -26.72
N ARG A 631 -8.26 10.27 -27.47
CA ARG A 631 -8.47 10.11 -28.91
C ARG A 631 -8.95 8.69 -29.22
N ILE A 632 -9.94 8.55 -30.10
CA ILE A 632 -10.52 7.24 -30.42
C ILE A 632 -10.68 6.97 -31.92
N TYR A 633 -10.53 5.68 -32.26
CA TYR A 633 -10.86 5.05 -33.55
C TYR A 633 -11.50 3.69 -33.27
N GLY A 634 -12.36 3.22 -34.18
CA GLY A 634 -13.09 1.96 -34.00
C GLY A 634 -14.46 2.14 -33.35
N GLN A 635 -15.08 1.06 -32.89
CA GLN A 635 -16.52 1.03 -32.61
C GLN A 635 -16.85 0.79 -31.14
N ASP A 636 -18.04 1.24 -30.73
CA ASP A 636 -18.70 0.89 -29.47
C ASP A 636 -17.93 1.28 -28.19
N HIS A 637 -17.14 2.35 -28.26
CA HIS A 637 -16.38 2.85 -27.11
C HIS A 637 -17.26 3.55 -26.09
N LYS A 638 -16.89 3.45 -24.81
CA LYS A 638 -17.51 4.20 -23.71
C LYS A 638 -16.51 5.20 -23.15
N ILE A 639 -16.87 6.48 -23.08
CA ILE A 639 -16.05 7.57 -22.58
C ILE A 639 -16.87 8.36 -21.58
N TYR A 640 -16.61 8.22 -20.28
CA TYR A 640 -17.47 8.83 -19.27
C TYR A 640 -16.78 9.23 -17.98
N ASN A 641 -17.35 10.17 -17.22
CA ASN A 641 -16.79 10.64 -15.94
C ASN A 641 -15.32 11.11 -16.02
N ASN A 642 -14.81 11.50 -17.20
CA ASN A 642 -13.45 12.02 -17.30
C ASN A 642 -13.45 13.54 -17.07
N TYR A 643 -12.37 14.03 -16.44
CA TYR A 643 -12.15 15.44 -16.16
C TYR A 643 -10.94 15.96 -16.96
N PHE A 644 -11.15 17.02 -17.75
CA PHE A 644 -10.14 17.61 -18.62
C PHE A 644 -9.95 19.09 -18.30
N GLU A 645 -8.76 19.48 -17.83
CA GLU A 645 -8.46 20.87 -17.47
C GLU A 645 -7.14 21.38 -18.05
N GLY A 646 -7.20 22.58 -18.65
CA GLY A 646 -6.02 23.33 -19.07
C GLY A 646 -5.18 22.64 -20.14
N LEU A 647 -5.81 21.81 -20.98
CA LEU A 647 -5.15 21.13 -22.10
C LEU A 647 -5.01 22.08 -23.30
N THR A 648 -3.85 22.07 -23.95
CA THR A 648 -3.54 23.01 -25.05
C THR A 648 -3.50 22.38 -26.43
N GLY A 649 -3.60 21.05 -26.54
CA GLY A 649 -3.56 20.36 -27.82
C GLY A 649 -4.86 20.52 -28.64
N THR A 650 -4.75 20.22 -29.93
CA THR A 650 -5.81 20.30 -30.94
C THR A 650 -5.67 19.14 -31.93
N GLY A 651 -6.69 18.83 -32.73
CA GLY A 651 -6.61 17.74 -33.71
C GLY A 651 -6.31 16.41 -33.03
N TYR A 652 -5.17 15.81 -33.36
CA TYR A 652 -4.68 14.58 -32.72
C TYR A 652 -4.50 14.66 -31.20
N ASP A 653 -4.27 15.86 -30.66
CA ASP A 653 -4.00 16.12 -29.24
C ASP A 653 -5.13 16.90 -28.55
N ALA A 654 -6.35 16.97 -29.12
CA ALA A 654 -7.48 17.64 -28.47
C ALA A 654 -7.83 17.00 -27.11
N ALA A 655 -8.61 17.70 -26.27
CA ALA A 655 -9.06 17.14 -24.99
C ALA A 655 -9.92 15.87 -25.19
N LEU A 656 -10.82 15.88 -26.18
CA LEU A 656 -11.46 14.69 -26.68
C LEU A 656 -11.58 14.77 -28.21
N GLN A 657 -11.12 13.73 -28.90
CA GLN A 657 -11.24 13.61 -30.34
C GLN A 657 -11.98 12.32 -30.74
N ILE A 658 -13.06 12.51 -31.51
CA ILE A 658 -13.90 11.47 -32.11
C ILE A 658 -13.68 11.53 -33.62
N ASP A 659 -12.78 10.70 -34.17
CA ASP A 659 -12.47 10.80 -35.61
C ASP A 659 -13.41 10.00 -36.50
N GLY A 660 -13.47 10.38 -37.78
CA GLY A 660 -14.14 9.56 -38.78
C GLY A 660 -13.21 8.56 -39.45
N GLY A 661 -11.89 8.65 -39.29
CA GLY A 661 -10.96 7.66 -39.84
C GLY A 661 -10.77 7.75 -41.36
N ASP A 662 -9.81 6.98 -41.89
CA ASP A 662 -9.48 6.88 -43.31
C ASP A 662 -10.00 5.59 -43.96
N VAL A 663 -10.47 4.64 -43.14
CA VAL A 663 -11.15 3.41 -43.58
C VAL A 663 -12.44 3.20 -42.82
N ASP A 664 -13.41 2.56 -43.48
CA ASP A 664 -14.76 2.36 -42.95
C ASP A 664 -14.96 0.91 -42.47
N THR A 665 -15.77 0.11 -43.17
CA THR A 665 -16.08 -1.29 -42.83
C THR A 665 -15.04 -2.30 -43.36
N SER A 666 -14.08 -1.83 -44.15
CA SER A 666 -12.97 -2.64 -44.65
C SER A 666 -11.71 -1.78 -44.85
N GLY A 667 -10.54 -2.37 -44.61
CA GLY A 667 -9.26 -1.67 -44.69
C GLY A 667 -8.13 -2.45 -44.02
N ALA A 668 -6.92 -1.90 -44.05
CA ALA A 668 -5.81 -2.46 -43.31
C ALA A 668 -6.03 -2.33 -41.79
N LEU A 669 -5.63 -3.32 -40.99
CA LEU A 669 -5.76 -3.26 -39.53
C LEU A 669 -4.94 -2.11 -38.90
N SER A 670 -3.89 -1.63 -39.59
CA SER A 670 -3.08 -0.48 -39.19
C SER A 670 -3.69 0.88 -39.52
N ALA A 671 -4.79 0.92 -40.28
CA ALA A 671 -5.46 2.16 -40.67
C ALA A 671 -6.20 2.82 -39.49
N HIS A 672 -6.82 3.96 -39.74
CA HIS A 672 -7.64 4.70 -38.78
C HIS A 672 -9.09 4.35 -39.03
N TRP A 673 -9.61 3.40 -38.25
CA TRP A 673 -10.95 2.90 -38.43
C TRP A 673 -11.99 3.91 -37.98
N ARG A 674 -13.00 4.11 -38.81
CA ARG A 674 -14.11 5.03 -38.55
C ARG A 674 -14.77 4.77 -37.22
N VAL A 675 -15.04 5.85 -36.48
CA VAL A 675 -15.76 5.74 -35.22
C VAL A 675 -17.23 5.47 -35.46
N TYR A 676 -17.73 4.39 -34.86
CA TYR A 676 -19.15 4.05 -34.79
C TYR A 676 -19.62 3.92 -33.34
N ARG A 677 -20.80 4.46 -33.03
CA ARG A 677 -21.51 4.20 -31.77
C ARG A 677 -20.67 4.45 -30.51
N ALA A 678 -19.78 5.44 -30.54
CA ALA A 678 -19.11 5.88 -29.33
C ALA A 678 -20.14 6.54 -28.39
N THR A 679 -20.07 6.24 -27.10
CA THR A 679 -20.92 6.83 -26.06
C THR A 679 -20.06 7.72 -25.18
N VAL A 680 -20.20 9.04 -25.35
CA VAL A 680 -19.44 10.09 -24.67
C VAL A 680 -20.35 10.82 -23.70
N VAL A 681 -20.31 10.46 -22.42
CA VAL A 681 -21.31 10.91 -21.44
C VAL A 681 -20.72 11.35 -20.11
N ASN A 682 -21.32 12.35 -19.45
CA ASN A 682 -20.91 12.76 -18.11
C ASN A 682 -19.41 13.13 -18.00
N ASN A 683 -18.82 13.78 -19.00
CA ASN A 683 -17.45 14.29 -18.90
C ASN A 683 -17.44 15.80 -18.60
N THR A 684 -16.41 16.28 -17.90
CA THR A 684 -16.23 17.71 -17.58
C THR A 684 -14.98 18.25 -18.26
N PHE A 685 -15.11 19.37 -18.97
CA PHE A 685 -14.03 20.05 -19.68
C PHE A 685 -13.93 21.50 -19.22
N VAL A 686 -12.75 21.93 -18.78
CA VAL A 686 -12.53 23.27 -18.22
C VAL A 686 -11.29 23.92 -18.82
N GLY A 687 -11.48 25.03 -19.54
CA GLY A 687 -10.38 25.90 -19.96
C GLY A 687 -9.39 25.26 -20.95
N ASN A 688 -9.83 24.27 -21.74
CA ASN A 688 -9.00 23.66 -22.78
C ASN A 688 -8.97 24.53 -24.04
N ALA A 689 -7.88 24.46 -24.80
CA ALA A 689 -7.75 25.11 -26.11
C ALA A 689 -8.71 24.51 -27.14
N SER A 690 -8.89 23.19 -27.12
CA SER A 690 -9.91 22.48 -27.88
C SER A 690 -10.54 21.39 -27.02
N ASN A 691 -11.87 21.44 -26.87
CA ASN A 691 -12.61 20.57 -25.96
C ASN A 691 -13.02 19.26 -26.66
N ILE A 692 -14.13 19.27 -27.42
CA ILE A 692 -14.61 18.08 -28.14
C ILE A 692 -14.50 18.32 -29.64
N GLU A 693 -13.60 17.61 -30.31
CA GLU A 693 -13.43 17.63 -31.76
C GLU A 693 -14.03 16.39 -32.43
N ILE A 694 -14.80 16.63 -33.50
CA ILE A 694 -15.54 15.59 -34.21
C ILE A 694 -15.14 15.60 -35.69
N GLY A 695 -14.53 14.50 -36.12
CA GLY A 695 -14.06 14.30 -37.50
C GLY A 695 -12.89 15.21 -37.89
N ALA A 696 -11.91 15.38 -37.00
CA ALA A 696 -10.82 16.34 -37.18
C ALA A 696 -9.83 15.93 -38.29
N ASN A 697 -9.30 14.71 -38.25
CA ASN A 697 -8.02 14.40 -38.91
C ASN A 697 -8.17 13.67 -40.26
N TYR A 698 -9.19 12.84 -40.44
CA TYR A 698 -9.34 12.01 -41.66
C TYR A 698 -10.62 12.28 -42.45
N THR A 699 -10.78 11.69 -43.63
CA THR A 699 -11.78 12.08 -44.63
C THR A 699 -13.22 11.73 -44.28
N LEU A 700 -13.45 10.63 -43.55
CA LEU A 700 -14.78 10.18 -43.19
C LEU A 700 -15.31 10.96 -41.97
N ALA A 701 -16.61 10.87 -41.71
CA ALA A 701 -17.25 11.46 -40.52
C ALA A 701 -17.69 10.36 -39.54
N PRO A 702 -17.60 10.53 -38.22
CA PRO A 702 -18.05 9.51 -37.26
C PRO A 702 -19.57 9.27 -37.35
N VAL A 703 -20.04 8.11 -36.90
CA VAL A 703 -21.42 7.62 -37.12
C VAL A 703 -22.06 7.14 -35.83
N ASP A 704 -23.37 7.39 -35.69
CA ASP A 704 -24.26 6.85 -34.65
C ASP A 704 -23.75 7.06 -33.20
N SER A 705 -22.91 8.07 -32.98
CA SER A 705 -22.31 8.32 -31.66
C SER A 705 -23.23 9.17 -30.78
N ILE A 706 -23.19 8.93 -29.48
CA ILE A 706 -23.95 9.67 -28.46
C ILE A 706 -22.98 10.61 -27.75
N ILE A 707 -23.30 11.91 -27.74
CA ILE A 707 -22.64 12.94 -26.94
C ILE A 707 -23.67 13.50 -25.98
N ALA A 708 -23.66 13.07 -24.72
CA ALA A 708 -24.71 13.44 -23.77
C ALA A 708 -24.19 13.89 -22.41
N ASP A 709 -24.94 14.75 -21.73
CA ASP A 709 -24.73 15.05 -20.31
C ASP A 709 -23.30 15.50 -19.96
N ASN A 710 -22.56 16.08 -20.91
CA ASN A 710 -21.21 16.62 -20.69
C ASN A 710 -21.30 18.09 -20.25
N VAL A 711 -20.34 18.55 -19.45
CA VAL A 711 -20.16 19.96 -19.08
C VAL A 711 -18.90 20.49 -19.77
N VAL A 712 -19.05 21.52 -20.61
CA VAL A 712 -17.94 22.10 -21.36
C VAL A 712 -17.85 23.60 -21.10
N VAL A 713 -16.74 24.05 -20.49
CA VAL A 713 -16.47 25.46 -20.17
C VAL A 713 -15.18 25.89 -20.86
N GLY A 714 -15.23 27.00 -21.61
CA GLY A 714 -14.06 27.49 -22.32
C GLY A 714 -14.16 28.95 -22.74
N SER A 715 -13.01 29.59 -22.94
CA SER A 715 -12.90 31.03 -23.25
C SER A 715 -12.53 31.35 -24.71
N GLN A 716 -12.21 30.32 -25.50
CA GLN A 716 -11.84 30.43 -26.90
C GLN A 716 -12.36 29.25 -27.72
N GLY A 717 -12.38 29.42 -29.05
CA GLY A 717 -12.71 28.36 -30.00
C GLY A 717 -14.18 27.93 -29.98
N LYS A 718 -14.43 26.72 -30.46
CA LYS A 718 -15.73 26.05 -30.42
C LYS A 718 -15.69 25.00 -29.32
N LEU A 719 -16.66 25.03 -28.41
CA LEU A 719 -16.74 24.05 -27.31
C LEU A 719 -17.06 22.64 -27.84
N PHE A 720 -17.99 22.56 -28.79
CA PHE A 720 -18.24 21.38 -29.62
C PHE A 720 -17.84 21.71 -31.06
N ASN A 721 -16.76 21.11 -31.54
CA ASN A 721 -16.17 21.43 -32.83
C ASN A 721 -16.41 20.31 -33.85
N GLU A 722 -17.55 20.36 -34.54
CA GLU A 722 -17.83 19.52 -35.72
C GLU A 722 -16.99 20.01 -36.90
N LEU A 723 -15.78 19.45 -37.05
CA LEU A 723 -14.90 19.65 -38.21
C LEU A 723 -15.43 18.88 -39.42
N LYS A 724 -16.09 17.74 -39.17
CA LYS A 724 -16.96 17.06 -40.13
C LYS A 724 -18.29 16.78 -39.47
N ALA A 725 -19.37 17.01 -40.21
CA ALA A 725 -20.73 16.75 -39.73
C ALA A 725 -20.88 15.24 -39.45
N PRO A 726 -21.10 14.83 -38.20
CA PRO A 726 -21.28 13.42 -37.87
C PRO A 726 -22.60 12.90 -38.44
N VAL A 727 -22.63 11.61 -38.81
CA VAL A 727 -23.83 10.96 -39.33
C VAL A 727 -24.62 10.38 -38.17
N ASN A 728 -25.89 10.76 -38.03
CA ASN A 728 -26.81 10.27 -36.99
C ASN A 728 -26.28 10.40 -35.54
N ALA A 729 -25.40 11.37 -35.27
CA ALA A 729 -24.97 11.61 -33.89
C ALA A 729 -26.11 12.19 -33.05
N THR A 730 -26.23 11.68 -31.82
CA THR A 730 -27.21 12.14 -30.84
C THR A 730 -26.55 13.09 -29.86
N TYR A 731 -27.16 14.26 -29.66
CA TYR A 731 -26.80 15.21 -28.62
C TYR A 731 -27.97 15.37 -27.66
N THR A 732 -27.73 15.20 -26.35
CA THR A 732 -28.77 15.37 -25.31
C THR A 732 -28.18 15.83 -23.99
N GLY A 733 -28.86 16.71 -23.25
CA GLY A 733 -28.51 17.08 -21.87
C GLY A 733 -27.14 17.77 -21.65
N ASN A 734 -26.38 18.10 -22.71
CA ASN A 734 -25.09 18.75 -22.55
C ASN A 734 -25.22 20.20 -22.07
N ILE A 735 -24.23 20.67 -21.33
CA ILE A 735 -24.06 22.06 -20.91
C ILE A 735 -22.81 22.64 -21.57
N ALA A 736 -22.97 23.80 -22.21
CA ALA A 736 -21.89 24.55 -22.83
C ALA A 736 -21.85 25.96 -22.23
N TRP A 737 -20.70 26.36 -21.69
CA TRP A 737 -20.49 27.71 -21.20
C TRP A 737 -19.35 28.41 -21.95
N PRO A 738 -19.66 29.02 -23.10
CA PRO A 738 -18.69 29.83 -23.82
C PRO A 738 -18.52 31.16 -23.09
N THR A 739 -17.30 31.46 -22.70
CA THR A 739 -16.86 32.77 -22.20
C THR A 739 -15.90 33.41 -23.20
N GLY A 740 -15.53 34.68 -23.00
CA GLY A 740 -14.56 35.35 -23.87
C GLY A 740 -14.98 35.31 -25.35
N SER A 741 -14.12 34.75 -26.20
CA SER A 741 -14.40 34.59 -27.64
C SER A 741 -14.88 33.19 -28.02
N ALA A 742 -15.15 32.30 -27.05
CA ALA A 742 -15.69 30.98 -27.34
C ALA A 742 -17.10 31.04 -27.93
N THR A 743 -17.47 29.97 -28.63
CA THR A 743 -18.85 29.71 -29.05
C THR A 743 -19.23 28.26 -28.73
N VAL A 744 -20.52 27.96 -28.65
CA VAL A 744 -20.98 26.57 -28.47
C VAL A 744 -20.46 25.66 -29.60
N GLY A 745 -20.44 26.15 -30.83
CA GLY A 745 -19.81 25.48 -31.98
C GLY A 745 -20.72 24.55 -32.80
N VAL A 746 -21.88 24.17 -32.26
CA VAL A 746 -22.92 23.39 -32.95
C VAL A 746 -24.29 24.07 -32.87
N ALA A 747 -25.13 23.87 -33.89
CA ALA A 747 -26.50 24.36 -33.92
C ALA A 747 -27.46 23.23 -33.54
N LYS A 748 -27.70 23.04 -32.23
CA LYS A 748 -28.62 22.02 -31.69
C LYS A 748 -29.71 22.69 -30.83
N PRO A 749 -30.89 22.07 -30.67
CA PRO A 749 -31.91 22.56 -29.74
C PRO A 749 -31.38 22.67 -28.31
N SER A 750 -32.00 23.51 -27.47
CA SER A 750 -31.58 23.69 -26.08
C SER A 750 -31.64 22.40 -25.26
N ALA A 751 -32.61 21.51 -25.52
CA ALA A 751 -32.67 20.19 -24.89
C ALA A 751 -31.44 19.30 -25.21
N ALA A 752 -30.76 19.58 -26.33
CA ALA A 752 -29.57 18.86 -26.76
C ALA A 752 -28.27 19.46 -26.20
N VAL A 753 -28.16 20.80 -26.28
CA VAL A 753 -27.01 21.57 -25.77
C VAL A 753 -27.53 22.88 -25.17
N ARG A 754 -27.42 23.04 -23.85
CA ARG A 754 -27.83 24.26 -23.13
C ARG A 754 -26.64 25.20 -23.00
N ALA A 755 -26.78 26.41 -23.54
CA ALA A 755 -25.81 27.48 -23.33
C ALA A 755 -26.10 28.19 -22.00
N VAL A 756 -25.54 27.68 -20.89
CA VAL A 756 -25.78 28.19 -19.54
C VAL A 756 -24.54 27.99 -18.68
N ASP A 757 -24.26 28.92 -17.75
CA ASP A 757 -23.16 28.80 -16.80
C ASP A 757 -23.39 27.62 -15.86
N PRO A 758 -22.55 26.56 -15.87
CA PRO A 758 -22.67 25.44 -14.94
C PRO A 758 -22.36 25.81 -13.50
N LEU A 759 -21.97 27.05 -13.18
CA LEU A 759 -21.62 27.49 -11.82
C LEU A 759 -20.61 26.55 -11.16
N LEU A 760 -19.59 26.14 -11.92
CA LEU A 760 -18.51 25.33 -11.35
C LEU A 760 -17.73 26.15 -10.33
N VAL A 761 -17.39 25.54 -9.20
CA VAL A 761 -16.60 26.13 -8.12
C VAL A 761 -15.28 25.39 -8.00
N ARG A 762 -14.20 26.12 -7.68
CA ARG A 762 -12.91 25.50 -7.41
C ARG A 762 -12.92 24.87 -6.02
N ASP A 763 -12.61 23.59 -5.94
CA ASP A 763 -12.46 22.81 -4.72
C ASP A 763 -11.10 22.09 -4.77
N GLY A 764 -10.16 22.57 -3.96
CA GLY A 764 -8.75 22.19 -4.06
C GLY A 764 -8.18 22.43 -5.46
N ALA A 765 -7.73 21.35 -6.11
CA ALA A 765 -7.12 21.40 -7.43
C ALA A 765 -8.11 21.32 -8.61
N LEU A 766 -9.37 20.96 -8.36
CA LEU A 766 -10.37 20.65 -9.39
C LEU A 766 -11.54 21.65 -9.38
N HIS A 767 -12.33 21.66 -10.45
CA HIS A 767 -13.61 22.34 -10.49
C HIS A 767 -14.75 21.34 -10.30
N ARG A 768 -15.67 21.67 -9.40
CA ARG A 768 -16.84 20.86 -9.02
C ARG A 768 -18.14 21.61 -9.21
N ILE A 769 -19.25 20.90 -9.18
CA ILE A 769 -20.60 21.47 -9.32
C ILE A 769 -20.93 22.33 -8.09
N GLY A 770 -21.08 23.64 -8.30
CA GLY A 770 -21.43 24.58 -7.25
C GLY A 770 -22.90 24.49 -6.82
N ALA A 771 -23.20 25.10 -5.68
CA ALA A 771 -24.57 25.20 -5.19
C ALA A 771 -25.47 25.95 -6.19
N GLY A 772 -26.62 25.36 -6.53
CA GLY A 772 -27.58 25.94 -7.48
C GLY A 772 -27.16 25.81 -8.95
N SER A 773 -26.11 25.04 -9.24
CA SER A 773 -25.69 24.74 -10.61
C SER A 773 -26.85 24.21 -11.44
N PRO A 774 -26.99 24.65 -12.70
CA PRO A 774 -27.96 24.06 -13.62
C PRO A 774 -27.58 22.64 -14.05
N ALA A 775 -26.40 22.14 -13.69
CA ALA A 775 -26.01 20.74 -13.94
C ALA A 775 -26.71 19.75 -13.03
N ILE A 776 -27.20 20.20 -11.86
CA ILE A 776 -27.76 19.35 -10.81
C ILE A 776 -29.03 18.65 -11.30
N ASP A 777 -29.09 17.32 -11.20
CA ASP A 777 -30.24 16.48 -11.55
C ASP A 777 -30.74 16.67 -13.00
N THR A 778 -29.86 17.05 -13.93
CA THR A 778 -30.26 17.38 -15.32
C THR A 778 -29.76 16.42 -16.38
N ALA A 779 -28.97 15.41 -16.03
CA ALA A 779 -28.55 14.40 -16.99
C ALA A 779 -29.79 13.67 -17.54
N THR A 780 -29.79 13.44 -18.84
CA THR A 780 -30.95 12.97 -19.61
C THR A 780 -30.91 11.48 -19.89
N GLY A 781 -29.78 10.80 -19.66
CA GLY A 781 -29.60 9.37 -19.91
C GLY A 781 -29.49 8.51 -18.64
N GLY A 782 -30.15 7.34 -18.66
CA GLY A 782 -29.93 6.25 -17.71
C GLY A 782 -28.92 5.25 -18.26
N TYR A 783 -27.63 5.52 -18.12
CA TYR A 783 -26.58 4.63 -18.59
C TYR A 783 -26.18 3.65 -17.49
N ALA A 784 -26.57 2.38 -17.63
CA ALA A 784 -26.33 1.36 -16.58
C ALA A 784 -24.85 1.13 -16.21
N PHE A 785 -23.90 1.59 -17.05
CA PHE A 785 -22.47 1.53 -16.77
C PHE A 785 -21.91 2.79 -16.08
N VAL A 786 -22.71 3.83 -15.89
CA VAL A 786 -22.36 5.06 -15.17
C VAL A 786 -23.00 4.96 -13.78
N ILE A 787 -22.31 4.30 -12.86
CA ILE A 787 -22.85 3.93 -11.52
C ILE A 787 -22.42 4.90 -10.41
N ASP A 788 -21.29 5.56 -10.60
CA ASP A 788 -20.71 6.55 -9.70
C ASP A 788 -20.12 7.71 -10.52
N ASP A 789 -19.47 8.65 -9.87
CA ASP A 789 -18.86 9.83 -10.48
C ASP A 789 -17.32 9.77 -10.47
N MET A 790 -16.65 10.86 -10.85
CA MET A 790 -15.18 10.93 -10.86
C MET A 790 -14.55 10.76 -9.46
N ASP A 791 -15.31 11.04 -8.41
CA ASP A 791 -14.90 10.90 -7.01
C ASP A 791 -15.24 9.53 -6.39
N GLY A 792 -15.96 8.67 -7.11
CA GLY A 792 -16.48 7.41 -6.57
C GLY A 792 -17.72 7.56 -5.70
N GLN A 793 -18.40 8.70 -5.80
CA GLN A 793 -19.68 8.94 -5.16
C GLN A 793 -20.79 8.37 -6.03
N ALA A 794 -21.71 7.61 -5.42
CA ALA A 794 -22.79 6.96 -6.14
C ALA A 794 -23.72 7.98 -6.79
N ARG A 795 -24.12 7.74 -8.04
CA ARG A 795 -25.13 8.54 -8.74
C ARG A 795 -26.53 8.03 -8.41
N ALA A 796 -27.02 8.42 -7.23
CA ALA A 796 -28.29 7.94 -6.68
C ALA A 796 -29.37 9.03 -6.74
N GLY A 797 -30.38 8.85 -7.61
CA GLY A 797 -31.49 9.78 -7.76
C GLY A 797 -31.53 10.45 -9.12
N GLY A 798 -31.70 11.78 -9.15
CA GLY A 798 -31.37 12.55 -10.34
C GLY A 798 -29.85 12.54 -10.52
N VAL A 799 -29.39 12.57 -11.77
CA VAL A 799 -27.96 12.47 -12.10
C VAL A 799 -27.49 13.82 -12.62
N ASP A 800 -26.33 14.24 -12.16
CA ASP A 800 -25.74 15.51 -12.58
C ASP A 800 -25.08 15.40 -13.96
N ALA A 801 -25.19 16.47 -14.75
CA ALA A 801 -24.40 16.60 -15.97
C ALA A 801 -22.92 16.87 -15.61
N GLY A 802 -22.00 16.23 -16.34
CA GLY A 802 -20.57 16.30 -16.08
C GLY A 802 -20.05 15.14 -15.23
N ALA A 803 -18.74 15.15 -14.98
CA ALA A 803 -18.01 14.06 -14.33
C ALA A 803 -18.19 14.00 -12.81
N ASP A 804 -18.57 15.11 -12.21
CA ASP A 804 -18.86 15.28 -10.79
C ASP A 804 -20.34 14.99 -10.54
N GLU A 805 -20.66 14.36 -9.40
CA GLU A 805 -22.01 14.27 -8.85
C GLU A 805 -22.02 15.09 -7.56
N ARG A 806 -22.89 16.10 -7.44
CA ARG A 806 -22.89 16.95 -6.26
C ARG A 806 -23.37 16.15 -5.04
N SER A 807 -22.41 15.66 -4.26
CA SER A 807 -22.65 14.83 -3.09
C SER A 807 -21.93 15.37 -1.86
N SER A 808 -22.46 15.02 -0.68
CA SER A 808 -21.75 15.17 0.59
C SER A 808 -21.08 13.88 1.05
N ALA A 809 -21.16 12.81 0.25
CA ALA A 809 -20.47 11.56 0.55
C ALA A 809 -18.95 11.77 0.53
N PRO A 810 -18.17 10.98 1.27
CA PRO A 810 -16.71 11.05 1.18
C PRO A 810 -16.23 10.81 -0.26
N VAL A 811 -15.22 11.57 -0.67
CA VAL A 811 -14.50 11.35 -1.92
C VAL A 811 -13.66 10.08 -1.76
N ALA A 812 -13.98 9.04 -2.54
CA ALA A 812 -13.28 7.75 -2.50
C ALA A 812 -12.15 7.66 -3.53
N ARG A 813 -12.19 8.52 -4.56
CA ARG A 813 -11.22 8.58 -5.67
C ARG A 813 -10.93 10.04 -6.01
N GLY A 814 -9.72 10.35 -6.44
CA GLY A 814 -9.35 11.71 -6.82
C GLY A 814 -8.17 11.75 -7.78
N ALA A 815 -7.81 12.95 -8.21
CA ALA A 815 -6.63 13.14 -9.06
C ALA A 815 -5.36 12.78 -8.28
N LEU A 816 -4.67 11.74 -8.75
CA LEU A 816 -3.51 11.15 -8.08
C LEU A 816 -2.32 12.10 -8.06
N GLY A 817 -1.56 12.06 -6.96
CA GLY A 817 -0.24 12.64 -6.79
C GLY A 817 0.82 11.56 -6.57
N ALA A 818 2.08 11.98 -6.50
CA ALA A 818 3.22 11.05 -6.39
C ALA A 818 3.21 10.18 -5.12
N THR A 819 2.43 10.53 -4.09
CA THR A 819 2.24 9.74 -2.87
C THR A 819 1.26 8.60 -3.01
N ASP A 820 0.36 8.67 -4.00
CA ASP A 820 -0.75 7.72 -4.17
C ASP A 820 -0.34 6.52 -5.04
N VAL A 821 0.86 6.59 -5.65
CA VAL A 821 1.39 5.61 -6.59
C VAL A 821 2.87 5.31 -6.34
N GLY A 822 3.37 4.29 -7.02
CA GLY A 822 4.78 3.93 -7.03
C GLY A 822 5.20 3.07 -5.82
N PRO A 823 6.51 2.86 -5.62
CA PRO A 823 6.99 1.81 -4.72
C PRO A 823 6.58 1.95 -3.26
N ASN A 824 6.24 3.16 -2.83
CA ASN A 824 5.97 3.50 -1.44
C ASN A 824 4.50 3.79 -1.16
N SER A 825 3.62 3.76 -2.16
CA SER A 825 2.18 3.88 -1.89
C SER A 825 1.65 2.64 -1.19
N THR A 826 0.58 2.82 -0.41
CA THR A 826 -0.04 1.80 0.43
C THR A 826 -0.64 0.68 -0.38
#